data_AF-A0A4Y7LLJ7-F1
#
_entry.id   AF-A0A4Y7LLJ7-F1
#
_cell.length_a   1.000
_cell.length_b   1.000
_cell.length_c   1.000
_cell.angle_alpha   90.00
_cell.angle_beta   90.00
_cell.angle_gamma   90.00
#
_symmetry.space_group_name_H-M   'P 1'
#
loop_
_entity.id
_entity.type
_entity.pdbx_description
1 polymer ?
#
loop_
_entity_poly.entity_id
_entity_poly.type
_entity_poly.pdbx_seq_one_letter_code
_entity_poly.pdbx_strand_id
1 'polypeptide(L)'
;MNQLNVVQAYKGIQKEKEALEASLSVLTASTSAPTSDNIPYEEDEINNDSTISEGSSNPSALPLSSEKSKLNLQTKEQQEVIKQLKAQLSTLSTSLSTISAEKSRIEAHFQQDRRRLLQEKDDLEKSLAAACSQAESATQSLKQQLSEVKSSLTSEKTERSRESANNQVILRELQKTIADERQKREAVEMEIRDLSNELEATKIKLRASEQKLDQPSPHLVQLQNEMADLKIQHRLAIQQEQRNASEAKEAARLLDEAHEKRVASLEARLAEFSERIGAYDRLRQQDLSTVAKLKEQLNSIQYDSKPLSNEQEEEYDVEKIVDKMRSLKARLLEVGRGTTTVNNLATLLELDLVNPSSMDHEACQSELQQLKQELDWYKQKEQRSGRKEVVRSGPTEDEINQLRVQIQFLRSELEHGEEEHRESLKAVQDSWMKERLSWKDELAQVERAGRNRLADLELQMQKQRERSLTLLQEKDEELNSLREWLNMKNATPMSSAMSISKDTGADGGEEWPESLYQLGSMTLGASASGGQILHYVEELARKEVEIQGLRKSRNQLESTVRDMQMCAVTMEHKMAEQKQHLNEELARLERNQNREGANLEYLKNVLLEFFLRSDPSSQAHMFNAIAACLHFSPREIQRVRHQHPKWKLNPVASPPPHS
;
A
#
# COMPACT_ATOMS: atom_id res chain seq x y z
N MET A 1 10.63 91.00 33.11
CA MET A 1 11.80 91.65 33.77
C MET A 1 12.21 92.95 33.08
N ASN A 2 12.16 93.04 31.74
CA ASN A 2 12.65 94.22 31.00
C ASN A 2 11.91 95.54 31.30
N GLN A 3 10.58 95.53 31.50
CA GLN A 3 9.82 96.77 31.73
C GLN A 3 10.16 97.48 33.06
N LEU A 4 10.47 96.73 34.13
CA LEU A 4 10.80 97.32 35.44
C LEU A 4 12.19 97.98 35.44
N ASN A 5 13.15 97.36 34.73
CA ASN A 5 14.50 97.92 34.54
C ASN A 5 14.49 99.19 33.70
N VAL A 6 13.64 99.24 32.66
CA VAL A 6 13.46 100.44 31.84
C VAL A 6 12.93 101.60 32.70
N VAL A 7 11.91 101.36 33.53
CA VAL A 7 11.35 102.39 34.43
C VAL A 7 12.37 102.88 35.47
N GLN A 8 13.22 102.00 35.99
CA GLN A 8 14.29 102.40 36.91
C GLN A 8 15.40 103.20 36.20
N ALA A 9 15.77 102.83 34.97
CA ALA A 9 16.71 103.58 34.15
C ALA A 9 16.17 104.99 33.84
N TYR A 10 14.90 105.12 33.46
CA TYR A 10 14.26 106.43 33.25
C TYR A 10 14.25 107.29 34.51
N LYS A 11 14.03 106.70 35.69
CA LYS A 11 14.10 107.42 36.97
C LYS A 11 15.52 107.87 37.33
N GLY A 12 16.55 107.09 37.00
CA GLY A 12 17.95 107.48 37.17
C GLY A 12 18.33 108.65 36.27
N ILE A 13 18.00 108.55 34.96
CA ILE A 13 18.22 109.62 33.97
C ILE A 13 17.49 110.91 34.38
N GLN A 14 16.28 110.80 34.91
CA GLN A 14 15.53 111.96 35.39
C GLN A 14 16.23 112.66 36.57
N LYS A 15 16.85 111.91 37.49
CA LYS A 15 17.64 112.49 38.59
C LYS A 15 18.93 113.15 38.10
N GLU A 16 19.59 112.56 37.11
CA GLU A 16 20.76 113.19 36.47
C GLU A 16 20.37 114.51 35.78
N LYS A 17 19.25 114.51 35.06
CA LYS A 17 18.69 115.73 34.44
C LYS A 17 18.41 116.81 35.48
N GLU A 18 17.72 116.48 36.57
CA GLU A 18 17.41 117.43 37.65
C GLU A 18 18.68 117.97 38.33
N ALA A 19 19.69 117.12 38.55
CA ALA A 19 20.99 117.52 39.10
C ALA A 19 21.77 118.44 38.15
N LEU A 20 21.74 118.16 36.84
CA LEU A 20 22.36 119.01 35.82
C LEU A 20 21.64 120.35 35.67
N GLU A 21 20.31 120.36 35.68
CA GLU A 21 19.50 121.60 35.66
C GLU A 21 19.76 122.48 36.89
N ALA A 22 19.87 121.88 38.08
CA ALA A 22 20.26 122.59 39.30
C ALA A 22 21.67 123.19 39.21
N SER A 23 22.62 122.48 38.59
CA SER A 23 23.98 122.96 38.35
C SER A 23 24.01 124.12 37.35
N LEU A 24 23.23 124.00 36.27
CA LEU A 24 23.15 124.98 35.20
C LEU A 24 22.48 126.27 35.67
N SER A 25 21.45 126.17 36.52
CA SER A 25 20.79 127.30 37.17
C SER A 25 21.74 128.09 38.08
N VAL A 26 22.63 127.40 38.81
CA VAL A 26 23.65 128.02 39.67
C VAL A 26 24.74 128.72 38.85
N LEU A 27 25.19 128.11 37.74
CA LEU A 27 26.19 128.68 36.85
C LEU A 27 25.66 129.90 36.08
N THR A 28 24.41 129.86 35.61
CA THR A 28 23.76 131.00 34.93
C THR A 28 23.43 132.15 35.87
N ALA A 29 23.23 131.90 37.17
CA ALA A 29 23.13 132.97 38.18
C ALA A 29 24.48 133.68 38.44
N SER A 30 25.60 133.16 37.93
CA SER A 30 26.95 133.68 38.16
C SER A 30 27.50 134.53 37.00
N THR A 31 26.80 134.61 35.86
CA THR A 31 27.30 135.23 34.61
C THR A 31 26.90 136.70 34.39
N SER A 32 26.35 137.42 35.38
CA SER A 32 26.10 138.87 35.26
C SER A 32 27.32 139.72 35.70
N ALA A 33 28.42 139.64 34.97
CA ALA A 33 29.49 140.66 34.89
C ALA A 33 30.30 140.46 33.58
N PRO A 34 30.71 141.54 32.87
CA PRO A 34 31.13 141.47 31.46
C PRO A 34 32.58 141.04 31.23
N THR A 35 32.75 140.17 30.22
CA THR A 35 33.76 140.10 29.13
C THR A 35 35.04 140.94 29.29
N SER A 36 36.27 140.44 29.09
CA SER A 36 36.77 139.94 27.79
C SER A 36 38.23 139.45 27.90
N ASP A 37 38.45 138.32 27.23
CA ASP A 37 39.59 137.96 26.38
C ASP A 37 40.94 137.43 26.88
N ASN A 38 41.23 136.28 26.25
CA ASN A 38 42.50 135.70 25.82
C ASN A 38 43.25 134.76 26.77
N ILE A 39 42.92 133.48 26.66
CA ILE A 39 43.94 132.44 26.39
C ILE A 39 43.39 131.43 25.38
N PRO A 40 43.94 131.38 24.15
CA PRO A 40 43.77 130.21 23.29
C PRO A 40 44.64 129.05 23.74
N TYR A 41 43.98 127.92 23.85
CA TYR A 41 44.49 126.58 23.97
C TYR A 41 45.33 126.20 22.75
N GLU A 42 46.37 125.40 22.95
CA GLU A 42 46.68 124.32 22.01
C GLU A 42 46.70 122.99 22.76
N GLU A 43 45.93 122.08 22.20
CA GLU A 43 45.84 120.67 22.49
C GLU A 43 47.17 120.01 22.14
N ASP A 44 47.61 119.04 22.93
CA ASP A 44 48.52 118.02 22.43
C ASP A 44 47.99 116.63 22.80
N GLU A 45 47.90 115.84 21.73
CA GLU A 45 47.83 114.39 21.70
C GLU A 45 49.00 113.76 22.48
N ILE A 46 49.04 112.42 22.45
CA ILE A 46 50.10 111.48 22.87
C ILE A 46 49.66 110.71 24.12
N ASN A 47 49.06 109.52 24.01
CA ASN A 47 49.60 108.24 23.51
C ASN A 47 50.72 107.69 24.42
N ASN A 48 50.53 106.44 24.88
CA ASN A 48 51.52 105.57 25.54
C ASN A 48 52.03 106.00 26.93
N ASP A 49 52.44 105.14 27.85
CA ASP A 49 52.50 103.68 28.01
C ASP A 49 53.04 103.46 29.44
N SER A 50 52.73 102.31 30.03
CA SER A 50 53.60 101.57 30.95
C SER A 50 54.03 102.14 32.33
N THR A 51 53.71 101.33 33.35
CA THR A 51 54.66 100.74 34.32
C THR A 51 55.14 101.49 35.60
N ILE A 52 54.78 100.85 36.72
CA ILE A 52 55.66 100.33 37.82
C ILE A 52 55.94 101.17 39.08
N SER A 53 55.79 100.44 40.21
CA SER A 53 56.41 100.48 41.55
C SER A 53 56.14 101.58 42.57
N GLU A 54 55.58 101.10 43.69
CA GLU A 54 56.12 101.08 45.06
C GLU A 54 56.77 102.33 45.69
N GLY A 55 56.38 102.59 46.95
CA GLY A 55 57.32 103.10 47.96
C GLY A 55 56.79 104.13 48.95
N SER A 56 56.33 103.64 50.11
CA SER A 56 56.54 104.16 51.49
C SER A 56 56.84 105.64 51.73
N SER A 57 56.09 106.29 52.64
CA SER A 57 56.53 106.64 54.02
C SER A 57 55.76 107.82 54.66
N ASN A 58 55.34 107.61 55.92
CA ASN A 58 54.93 108.59 56.94
C ASN A 58 56.10 109.54 57.31
N PRO A 59 55.97 110.67 58.08
CA PRO A 59 55.17 110.77 59.33
C PRO A 59 54.64 112.19 59.79
N SER A 60 53.87 112.17 60.91
CA SER A 60 53.81 113.13 62.07
C SER A 60 53.62 114.66 61.86
N ALA A 61 53.09 115.49 62.76
CA ALA A 61 52.23 115.46 63.96
C ALA A 61 52.08 116.93 64.46
N LEU A 62 50.86 117.42 64.75
CA LEU A 62 50.46 118.45 65.77
C LEU A 62 51.15 119.86 65.78
N PRO A 63 50.71 120.91 66.54
CA PRO A 63 49.37 121.30 67.05
C PRO A 63 49.06 122.86 67.02
N LEU A 64 47.83 123.20 67.48
CA LEU A 64 47.43 124.36 68.34
C LEU A 64 47.20 125.82 67.83
N SER A 65 46.05 126.36 68.30
CA SER A 65 45.75 127.74 68.81
C SER A 65 45.83 128.96 67.86
N SER A 66 44.76 129.71 67.57
CA SER A 66 43.99 130.70 68.36
C SER A 66 44.43 132.17 68.13
N GLU A 67 43.54 133.01 67.58
CA GLU A 67 43.38 134.48 67.76
C GLU A 67 42.42 134.97 66.66
N LYS A 68 41.15 135.32 66.84
CA LYS A 68 40.48 136.35 67.65
C LYS A 68 40.96 137.80 67.43
N SER A 69 40.23 138.46 66.52
CA SER A 69 39.48 139.72 66.72
C SER A 69 40.04 141.00 66.07
N LYS A 70 39.07 141.80 65.58
CA LYS A 70 39.08 143.23 65.15
C LYS A 70 39.25 143.41 63.63
N LEU A 71 38.36 144.00 62.85
CA LEU A 71 37.12 144.76 63.03
C LEU A 71 36.31 144.57 61.72
N ASN A 72 35.25 143.75 61.68
CA ASN A 72 33.87 144.14 61.98
C ASN A 72 33.45 145.52 61.41
N LEU A 73 33.25 145.58 60.09
CA LEU A 73 32.25 146.41 59.36
C LEU A 73 32.28 146.13 57.83
N GLN A 74 33.31 145.44 57.30
CA GLN A 74 33.32 144.83 55.95
C GLN A 74 32.82 143.37 55.93
N THR A 75 32.54 142.78 57.10
CA THR A 75 32.28 141.35 57.25
C THR A 75 30.87 140.92 56.83
N LYS A 76 29.88 141.83 56.74
CA LYS A 76 28.47 141.45 56.44
C LYS A 76 28.23 141.19 54.96
N GLU A 77 28.67 142.09 54.08
CA GLU A 77 28.55 141.91 52.61
C GLU A 77 29.44 140.77 52.13
N GLN A 78 30.66 140.67 52.66
CA GLN A 78 31.53 139.52 52.42
C GLN A 78 30.90 138.22 52.96
N GLN A 79 30.23 138.23 54.12
CA GLN A 79 29.52 137.04 54.61
C GLN A 79 28.32 136.66 53.75
N GLU A 80 27.61 137.60 53.14
CA GLU A 80 26.48 137.30 52.23
C GLU A 80 26.96 136.74 50.90
N VAL A 81 28.00 137.33 50.29
CA VAL A 81 28.64 136.78 49.09
C VAL A 81 29.25 135.40 49.37
N ILE A 82 29.92 135.23 50.52
CA ILE A 82 30.45 133.93 50.95
C ILE A 82 29.32 132.93 51.22
N LYS A 83 28.17 133.35 51.76
CA LYS A 83 27.00 132.47 51.95
C LYS A 83 26.40 132.05 50.62
N GLN A 84 26.31 132.96 49.64
CA GLN A 84 25.80 132.66 48.31
C GLN A 84 26.74 131.70 47.56
N LEU A 85 28.05 131.96 47.57
CA LEU A 85 29.06 131.05 47.00
C LEU A 85 29.06 129.69 47.70
N LYS A 86 28.88 129.64 49.03
CA LYS A 86 28.73 128.38 49.76
C LYS A 86 27.47 127.62 49.38
N ALA A 87 26.35 128.32 49.17
CA ALA A 87 25.11 127.70 48.71
C ALA A 87 25.28 127.14 47.28
N GLN A 88 25.90 127.90 46.37
CA GLN A 88 26.21 127.46 45.01
C GLN A 88 27.16 126.25 44.98
N LEU A 89 28.21 126.28 45.80
CA LEU A 89 29.15 125.17 45.95
C LEU A 89 28.48 123.94 46.57
N SER A 90 27.54 124.13 47.50
CA SER A 90 26.76 123.03 48.06
C SER A 90 25.85 122.38 47.01
N THR A 91 25.21 123.17 46.16
CA THR A 91 24.34 122.66 45.08
C THR A 91 25.15 121.96 43.98
N LEU A 92 26.31 122.49 43.62
CA LEU A 92 27.23 121.82 42.67
C LEU A 92 27.84 120.55 43.26
N SER A 93 28.10 120.52 44.57
CA SER A 93 28.59 119.33 45.25
C SER A 93 27.52 118.25 45.34
N THR A 94 26.27 118.60 45.62
CA THR A 94 25.16 117.64 45.67
C THR A 94 24.80 117.11 44.29
N SER A 95 24.85 117.95 43.25
CA SER A 95 24.63 117.51 41.87
C SER A 95 25.75 116.61 41.36
N LEU A 96 27.02 116.96 41.61
CA LEU A 96 28.17 116.12 41.27
C LEU A 96 28.12 114.77 42.01
N SER A 97 27.75 114.79 43.30
CA SER A 97 27.55 113.56 44.07
C SER A 97 26.42 112.69 43.50
N THR A 98 25.34 113.30 43.01
CA THR A 98 24.21 112.57 42.41
C THR A 98 24.60 111.95 41.07
N ILE A 99 25.27 112.70 40.20
CA ILE A 99 25.77 112.20 38.91
C ILE A 99 26.84 111.13 39.12
N SER A 100 27.74 111.31 40.09
CA SER A 100 28.74 110.28 40.43
C SER A 100 28.10 109.00 40.96
N ALA A 101 27.04 109.11 41.75
CA ALA A 101 26.30 107.96 42.28
C ALA A 101 25.52 107.21 41.18
N GLU A 102 24.82 107.92 40.29
CA GLU A 102 24.09 107.30 39.17
C GLU A 102 25.07 106.74 38.12
N LYS A 103 26.18 107.42 37.81
CA LYS A 103 27.26 106.87 36.97
C LYS A 103 27.84 105.58 37.55
N SER A 104 28.12 105.54 38.85
CA SER A 104 28.60 104.32 39.52
C SER A 104 27.56 103.20 39.49
N ARG A 105 26.27 103.53 39.60
CA ARG A 105 25.18 102.56 39.54
C ARG A 105 25.03 101.96 38.13
N ILE A 106 25.07 102.80 37.10
CA ILE A 106 24.99 102.37 35.69
C ILE A 106 26.21 101.51 35.35
N GLU A 107 27.41 101.93 35.76
CA GLU A 107 28.64 101.17 35.55
C GLU A 107 28.58 99.79 36.24
N ALA A 108 28.09 99.73 37.47
CA ALA A 108 27.90 98.46 38.19
C ALA A 108 26.89 97.54 37.47
N HIS A 109 25.80 98.08 36.94
CA HIS A 109 24.81 97.31 36.18
C HIS A 109 25.38 96.81 34.85
N PHE A 110 26.13 97.65 34.13
CA PHE A 110 26.82 97.25 32.90
C PHE A 110 27.84 96.14 33.16
N GLN A 111 28.62 96.23 34.24
CA GLN A 111 29.55 95.18 34.64
C GLN A 111 28.84 93.88 35.05
N GLN A 112 27.65 93.97 35.65
CA GLN A 112 26.82 92.80 35.98
C GLN A 112 26.26 92.16 34.71
N ASP A 113 25.70 92.96 33.79
CA ASP A 113 25.13 92.48 32.53
C ASP A 113 26.21 91.87 31.64
N ARG A 114 27.41 92.48 31.57
CA ARG A 114 28.56 91.89 30.88
C ARG A 114 28.94 90.54 31.46
N ARG A 115 28.99 90.41 32.80
CA ARG A 115 29.28 89.12 33.46
C ARG A 115 28.20 88.10 33.19
N ARG A 116 26.93 88.50 33.24
CA ARG A 116 25.79 87.65 32.94
C ARG A 116 25.82 87.15 31.50
N LEU A 117 26.05 88.02 30.52
CA LEU A 117 26.13 87.65 29.11
C LEU A 117 27.31 86.71 28.82
N LEU A 118 28.45 86.92 29.49
CA LEU A 118 29.59 86.00 29.39
C LEU A 118 29.24 84.62 29.97
N GLN A 119 28.56 84.57 31.12
CA GLN A 119 28.12 83.31 31.70
C GLN A 119 27.07 82.60 30.83
N GLU A 120 26.08 83.34 30.30
CA GLU A 120 25.07 82.79 29.37
C GLU A 120 25.74 82.25 28.10
N LYS A 121 26.75 82.95 27.58
CA LYS A 121 27.57 82.47 26.45
C LYS A 121 28.30 81.17 26.80
N ASP A 122 29.01 81.13 27.94
CA ASP A 122 29.76 79.94 28.37
C ASP A 122 28.84 78.73 28.61
N ASP A 123 27.64 78.96 29.17
CA ASP A 123 26.64 77.91 29.40
C ASP A 123 26.05 77.41 28.08
N LEU A 124 25.79 78.31 27.12
CA LEU A 124 25.35 77.94 25.77
C LEU A 124 26.44 77.17 25.00
N GLU A 125 27.71 77.59 25.09
CA GLU A 125 28.83 76.88 24.46
C GLU A 125 29.01 75.47 25.04
N LYS A 126 28.89 75.31 26.36
CA LYS A 126 28.92 74.00 27.01
C LYS A 126 27.72 73.13 26.59
N SER A 127 26.52 73.70 26.54
CA SER A 127 25.32 72.99 26.10
C SER A 127 25.43 72.56 24.63
N LEU A 128 26.02 73.40 23.77
CA LEU A 128 26.25 73.09 22.37
C LEU A 128 27.30 71.99 22.21
N ALA A 129 28.42 72.06 22.93
CA ALA A 129 29.44 71.03 22.93
C ALA A 129 28.89 69.67 23.42
N ALA A 130 28.08 69.67 24.49
CA ALA A 130 27.40 68.48 24.98
C ALA A 130 26.46 67.89 23.92
N ALA A 131 25.62 68.72 23.28
CA ALA A 131 24.72 68.29 22.22
C ALA A 131 25.49 67.72 21.00
N CYS A 132 26.60 68.35 20.59
CA CYS A 132 27.48 67.84 19.54
C CYS A 132 28.08 66.48 19.91
N SER A 133 28.64 66.33 21.12
CA SER A 133 29.20 65.04 21.57
C SER A 133 28.15 63.93 21.64
N GLN A 134 26.92 64.26 22.06
CA GLN A 134 25.81 63.33 22.07
C GLN A 134 25.42 62.91 20.64
N ALA A 135 25.33 63.86 19.71
CA ALA A 135 25.03 63.58 18.30
C ALA A 135 26.12 62.72 17.63
N GLU A 136 27.40 62.97 17.95
CA GLU A 136 28.52 62.14 17.48
C GLU A 136 28.44 60.72 18.00
N SER A 137 28.19 60.54 19.31
CA SER A 137 28.04 59.20 19.91
C SER A 137 26.85 58.44 19.33
N ALA A 138 25.71 59.11 19.10
CA ALA A 138 24.55 58.52 18.45
C ALA A 138 24.86 58.12 17.00
N THR A 139 25.58 58.96 16.26
CA THR A 139 26.00 58.66 14.88
C THR A 139 26.95 57.46 14.82
N GLN A 140 27.90 57.35 15.77
CA GLN A 140 28.80 56.20 15.88
C GLN A 140 28.04 54.90 16.21
N SER A 141 27.10 54.96 17.16
CA SER A 141 26.24 53.82 17.50
C SER A 141 25.40 53.36 16.30
N LEU A 142 24.80 54.29 15.56
CA LEU A 142 24.04 53.96 14.35
C LEU A 142 24.92 53.37 13.25
N LYS A 143 26.15 53.87 13.07
CA LYS A 143 27.13 53.27 12.15
C LYS A 143 27.49 51.84 12.54
N GLN A 144 27.68 51.57 13.84
CA GLN A 144 27.96 50.23 14.34
C GLN A 144 26.78 49.29 14.08
N GLN A 145 25.56 49.69 14.43
CA GLN A 145 24.34 48.91 14.15
C GLN A 145 24.18 48.64 12.65
N LEU A 146 24.45 49.62 11.80
CA LEU A 146 24.39 49.46 10.35
C LEU A 146 25.46 48.49 9.83
N SER A 147 26.67 48.48 10.41
CA SER A 147 27.71 47.51 10.06
C SER A 147 27.35 46.09 10.51
N GLU A 148 26.73 45.95 11.68
CA GLU A 148 26.27 44.67 12.22
C GLU A 148 25.15 44.09 11.37
N VAL A 149 24.12 44.87 11.05
CA VAL A 149 23.02 44.48 10.16
C VAL A 149 23.54 44.12 8.77
N LYS A 150 24.49 44.89 8.22
CA LYS A 150 25.14 44.54 6.95
C LYS A 150 25.86 43.19 7.03
N SER A 151 26.61 42.94 8.11
CA SER A 151 27.32 41.67 8.28
C SER A 151 26.35 40.49 8.43
N SER A 152 25.28 40.65 9.22
CA SER A 152 24.22 39.64 9.39
C SER A 152 23.49 39.36 8.07
N LEU A 153 23.23 40.39 7.27
CA LEU A 153 22.60 40.21 5.96
C LEU A 153 23.52 39.45 5.00
N THR A 154 24.83 39.73 5.03
CA THR A 154 25.79 38.99 4.20
C THR A 154 25.91 37.53 4.62
N SER A 155 25.95 37.22 5.92
CA SER A 155 26.00 35.83 6.40
C SER A 155 24.74 35.08 6.01
N GLU A 156 23.55 35.67 6.21
CA GLU A 156 22.28 35.04 5.84
C GLU A 156 22.20 34.80 4.32
N LYS A 157 22.71 35.73 3.50
CA LYS A 157 22.79 35.54 2.04
C LYS A 157 23.69 34.36 1.67
N THR A 158 24.84 34.20 2.33
CA THR A 158 25.74 33.07 2.08
C THR A 158 25.15 31.74 2.56
N GLU A 159 24.44 31.75 3.69
CA GLU A 159 23.76 30.58 4.24
C GLU A 159 22.63 30.12 3.32
N ARG A 160 21.75 31.03 2.88
CA ARG A 160 20.71 30.72 1.88
C ARG A 160 21.31 30.21 0.56
N SER A 161 22.44 30.75 0.12
CA SER A 161 23.15 30.24 -1.06
C SER A 161 23.70 28.82 -0.84
N ARG A 162 24.20 28.52 0.36
CA ARG A 162 24.71 27.19 0.73
C ARG A 162 23.58 26.17 0.84
N GLU A 163 22.46 26.55 1.46
CA GLU A 163 21.24 25.72 1.52
C GLU A 163 20.69 25.43 0.14
N SER A 164 20.62 26.44 -0.74
CA SER A 164 20.22 26.25 -2.14
C SER A 164 21.12 25.25 -2.87
N ALA A 165 22.45 25.34 -2.68
CA ALA A 165 23.40 24.38 -3.25
C ALA A 165 23.20 22.96 -2.67
N ASN A 166 23.01 22.83 -1.37
CA ASN A 166 22.74 21.53 -0.72
C ASN A 166 21.43 20.91 -1.21
N ASN A 167 20.35 21.71 -1.28
CA ASN A 167 19.06 21.28 -1.82
C ASN A 167 19.21 20.79 -3.26
N GLN A 168 20.05 21.45 -4.06
CA GLN A 168 20.35 21.01 -5.42
C GLN A 168 21.10 19.67 -5.46
N VAL A 169 22.02 19.40 -4.52
CA VAL A 169 22.71 18.10 -4.41
C VAL A 169 21.72 17.02 -4.00
N ILE A 170 20.91 17.26 -2.96
CA ILE A 170 19.88 16.33 -2.48
C ILE A 170 18.90 16.00 -3.61
N LEU A 171 18.46 16.99 -4.40
CA LEU A 171 17.59 16.75 -5.54
C LEU A 171 18.24 15.86 -6.61
N ARG A 172 19.53 16.03 -6.90
CA ARG A 172 20.26 15.14 -7.83
C ARG A 172 20.39 13.72 -7.29
N GLU A 173 20.68 13.58 -6.00
CA GLU A 173 20.77 12.28 -5.34
C GLU A 173 19.41 11.57 -5.32
N LEU A 174 18.32 12.27 -4.98
CA LEU A 174 16.96 11.75 -5.03
C LEU A 174 16.55 11.35 -6.46
N GLN A 175 16.90 12.16 -7.46
CA GLN A 175 16.66 11.81 -8.86
C GLN A 175 17.44 10.56 -9.27
N LYS A 176 18.69 10.43 -8.81
CA LYS A 176 19.52 9.24 -9.05
C LYS A 176 18.91 8.00 -8.38
N THR A 177 18.52 8.08 -7.11
CA THR A 177 17.91 6.94 -6.41
C THR A 177 16.58 6.54 -7.06
N ILE A 178 15.76 7.51 -7.49
CA ILE A 178 14.53 7.21 -8.25
C ILE A 178 14.84 6.52 -9.58
N ALA A 179 15.88 6.95 -10.30
CA ALA A 179 16.29 6.30 -11.54
C ALA A 179 16.80 4.87 -11.29
N ASP A 180 17.63 4.67 -10.27
CA ASP A 180 18.16 3.36 -9.87
C ASP A 180 17.01 2.41 -9.46
N GLU A 181 16.03 2.90 -8.68
CA GLU A 181 14.86 2.12 -8.28
C GLU A 181 13.95 1.78 -9.47
N ARG A 182 13.77 2.71 -10.42
CA ARG A 182 13.04 2.42 -11.68
C ARG A 182 13.74 1.34 -12.48
N GLN A 183 15.07 1.40 -12.61
CA GLN A 183 15.84 0.39 -13.33
C GLN A 183 15.73 -0.99 -12.67
N LYS A 184 15.84 -1.06 -11.34
CA LYS A 184 15.63 -2.33 -10.60
C LYS A 184 14.22 -2.87 -10.78
N ARG A 185 13.20 -2.00 -10.71
CA ARG A 185 11.81 -2.38 -10.95
C ARG A 185 11.62 -2.92 -12.36
N GLU A 186 12.17 -2.27 -13.37
CA GLU A 186 12.11 -2.73 -14.77
C GLU A 186 12.82 -4.08 -14.94
N ALA A 187 13.97 -4.29 -14.30
CA ALA A 187 14.67 -5.57 -14.31
C ALA A 187 13.82 -6.70 -13.71
N VAL A 188 13.25 -6.48 -12.52
CA VAL A 188 12.35 -7.47 -11.87
C VAL A 188 11.09 -7.71 -12.70
N GLU A 189 10.51 -6.67 -13.31
CA GLU A 189 9.36 -6.84 -14.21
C GLU A 189 9.71 -7.65 -15.46
N MET A 190 10.92 -7.52 -16.02
CA MET A 190 11.39 -8.38 -17.09
C MET A 190 11.53 -9.84 -16.61
N GLU A 191 12.16 -10.07 -15.46
CA GLU A 191 12.29 -11.41 -14.88
C GLU A 191 10.92 -12.07 -14.63
N ILE A 192 9.93 -11.31 -14.12
CA ILE A 192 8.56 -11.81 -13.94
C ILE A 192 7.90 -12.16 -15.28
N ARG A 193 8.10 -11.35 -16.32
CA ARG A 193 7.57 -11.65 -17.67
C ARG A 193 8.20 -12.93 -18.21
N ASP A 194 9.51 -13.10 -18.05
CA ASP A 194 10.23 -14.30 -18.53
C ASP A 194 9.75 -15.55 -17.79
N LEU A 195 9.68 -15.52 -16.45
CA LEU A 195 9.15 -16.62 -15.65
C LEU A 195 7.67 -16.92 -15.96
N SER A 196 6.86 -15.89 -16.24
CA SER A 196 5.46 -16.07 -16.67
C SER A 196 5.39 -16.77 -18.02
N ASN A 197 6.26 -16.40 -18.98
CA ASN A 197 6.34 -17.04 -20.29
C ASN A 197 6.80 -18.49 -20.17
N GLU A 198 7.79 -18.78 -19.31
CA GLU A 198 8.25 -20.14 -19.02
C GLU A 198 7.15 -20.99 -18.36
N LEU A 199 6.41 -20.41 -17.42
CA LEU A 199 5.27 -21.06 -16.78
C LEU A 199 4.15 -21.36 -17.79
N GLU A 200 3.86 -20.43 -18.69
CA GLU A 200 2.87 -20.64 -19.74
C GLU A 200 3.34 -21.72 -20.73
N ALA A 201 4.61 -21.70 -21.14
CA ALA A 201 5.19 -22.72 -22.01
C ALA A 201 5.17 -24.12 -21.37
N THR A 202 5.50 -24.23 -20.08
CA THR A 202 5.43 -25.50 -19.33
C THR A 202 4.00 -25.98 -19.17
N LYS A 203 3.04 -25.07 -18.89
CA LYS A 203 1.61 -25.38 -18.84
C LYS A 203 1.06 -25.86 -20.17
N ILE A 204 1.48 -25.27 -21.29
CA ILE A 204 1.11 -25.74 -22.64
C ILE A 204 1.66 -27.14 -22.90
N LYS A 205 2.94 -27.40 -22.55
CA LYS A 205 3.55 -28.74 -22.67
C LYS A 205 2.84 -29.78 -21.81
N LEU A 206 2.48 -29.42 -20.58
CA LEU A 206 1.73 -30.29 -19.67
C LEU A 206 0.36 -30.64 -20.27
N ARG A 207 -0.42 -29.64 -20.71
CA ARG A 207 -1.70 -29.86 -21.39
C ARG A 207 -1.57 -30.73 -22.64
N ALA A 208 -0.52 -30.52 -23.43
CA ALA A 208 -0.26 -31.35 -24.61
C ALA A 208 0.08 -32.81 -24.23
N SER A 209 0.72 -33.04 -23.08
CA SER A 209 0.95 -34.40 -22.56
C SER A 209 -0.30 -35.03 -21.95
N GLU A 210 -1.11 -34.25 -21.23
CA GLU A 210 -2.41 -34.68 -20.69
C GLU A 210 -3.36 -35.07 -21.83
N GLN A 211 -3.45 -34.26 -22.89
CA GLN A 211 -4.24 -34.60 -24.09
C GLN A 211 -3.76 -35.87 -24.80
N LYS A 212 -2.47 -36.18 -24.74
CA LYS A 212 -1.93 -37.45 -25.28
C LYS A 212 -2.25 -38.65 -24.40
N LEU A 213 -2.42 -38.46 -23.09
CA LEU A 213 -2.85 -39.49 -22.15
C LEU A 213 -4.37 -39.72 -22.22
N ASP A 214 -5.15 -38.66 -22.42
CA ASP A 214 -6.62 -38.72 -22.54
C ASP A 214 -7.08 -39.32 -23.88
N GLN A 215 -6.23 -39.30 -24.92
CA GLN A 215 -6.53 -40.00 -26.16
C GLN A 215 -6.48 -41.52 -25.92
N PRO A 216 -7.59 -42.26 -26.09
CA PRO A 216 -7.57 -43.71 -25.98
C PRO A 216 -6.52 -44.26 -26.94
N SER A 217 -5.69 -45.19 -26.45
CA SER A 217 -4.59 -45.78 -27.22
C SER A 217 -5.06 -46.09 -28.64
N PRO A 218 -4.31 -45.71 -29.70
CA PRO A 218 -4.74 -45.91 -31.08
C PRO A 218 -5.05 -47.39 -31.37
N HIS A 219 -4.40 -48.31 -30.66
CA HIS A 219 -4.68 -49.73 -30.73
C HIS A 219 -6.02 -50.12 -30.08
N LEU A 220 -6.41 -49.46 -28.99
CA LEU A 220 -7.73 -49.66 -28.37
C LEU A 220 -8.85 -49.17 -29.29
N VAL A 221 -8.66 -48.03 -29.96
CA VAL A 221 -9.62 -47.52 -30.95
C VAL A 221 -9.73 -48.45 -32.16
N GLN A 222 -8.59 -48.95 -32.66
CA GLN A 222 -8.59 -49.97 -33.73
C GLN A 222 -9.32 -51.24 -33.30
N LEU A 223 -9.05 -51.76 -32.10
CA LEU A 223 -9.72 -52.94 -31.58
C LEU A 223 -11.23 -52.69 -31.37
N GLN A 224 -11.61 -51.49 -30.92
CA GLN A 224 -13.01 -51.11 -30.79
C GLN A 224 -13.72 -51.08 -32.15
N ASN A 225 -13.05 -50.60 -33.20
CA ASN A 225 -13.55 -50.60 -34.57
C ASN A 225 -13.64 -52.02 -35.13
N GLU A 226 -12.60 -52.85 -34.97
CA GLU A 226 -12.61 -54.26 -35.37
C GLU A 226 -13.73 -55.03 -34.65
N MET A 227 -13.94 -54.77 -33.36
CA MET A 227 -15.05 -55.34 -32.59
C MET A 227 -16.42 -54.86 -33.10
N ALA A 228 -16.54 -53.61 -33.52
CA ALA A 228 -17.77 -53.09 -34.12
C ALA A 228 -18.01 -53.74 -35.49
N ASP A 229 -16.99 -53.86 -36.32
CA ASP A 229 -17.05 -54.49 -37.64
C ASP A 229 -17.40 -55.98 -37.52
N LEU A 230 -16.76 -56.71 -36.61
CA LEU A 230 -17.09 -58.10 -36.31
C LEU A 230 -18.54 -58.24 -35.82
N LYS A 231 -19.02 -57.33 -34.95
CA LYS A 231 -20.44 -57.33 -34.53
C LYS A 231 -21.38 -57.10 -35.70
N ILE A 232 -21.06 -56.19 -36.61
CA ILE A 232 -21.85 -55.93 -37.82
C ILE A 232 -21.85 -57.16 -38.73
N GLN A 233 -20.68 -57.75 -38.98
CA GLN A 233 -20.53 -58.97 -39.78
C GLN A 233 -21.31 -60.14 -39.18
N HIS A 234 -21.22 -60.38 -37.87
CA HIS A 234 -22.00 -61.40 -37.19
C HIS A 234 -23.50 -61.14 -37.30
N ARG A 235 -23.96 -59.89 -37.15
CA ARG A 235 -25.38 -59.54 -37.31
C ARG A 235 -25.87 -59.83 -38.72
N LEU A 236 -25.08 -59.49 -39.73
CA LEU A 236 -25.40 -59.76 -41.14
C LEU A 236 -25.42 -61.26 -41.43
N ALA A 237 -24.46 -62.03 -40.91
CA ALA A 237 -24.42 -63.48 -41.05
C ALA A 237 -25.65 -64.15 -40.42
N ILE A 238 -26.04 -63.73 -39.21
CA ILE A 238 -27.26 -64.23 -38.55
C ILE A 238 -28.50 -63.88 -39.37
N GLN A 239 -28.60 -62.66 -39.91
CA GLN A 239 -29.72 -62.28 -40.77
C GLN A 239 -29.77 -63.10 -42.07
N GLN A 240 -28.63 -63.39 -42.67
CA GLN A 240 -28.57 -64.23 -43.87
C GLN A 240 -28.97 -65.67 -43.56
N GLU A 241 -28.50 -66.24 -42.45
CA GLU A 241 -28.88 -67.59 -42.04
C GLU A 241 -30.37 -67.68 -41.68
N GLN A 242 -30.93 -66.63 -41.05
CA GLN A 242 -32.37 -66.54 -40.81
C GLN A 242 -33.17 -66.48 -42.12
N ARG A 243 -32.70 -65.74 -43.14
CA ARG A 243 -33.33 -65.72 -44.47
C ARG A 243 -33.26 -67.08 -45.15
N ASN A 244 -32.09 -67.70 -45.19
CA ASN A 244 -31.90 -69.03 -45.76
C ASN A 244 -32.81 -70.06 -45.06
N ALA A 245 -32.92 -69.98 -43.73
CA ALA A 245 -33.82 -70.84 -42.96
C ALA A 245 -35.30 -70.57 -43.25
N SER A 246 -35.70 -69.31 -43.47
CA SER A 246 -37.08 -69.00 -43.88
C SER A 246 -37.39 -69.50 -45.30
N GLU A 247 -36.46 -69.34 -46.24
CA GLU A 247 -36.61 -69.83 -47.62
C GLU A 247 -36.70 -71.36 -47.65
N ALA A 248 -35.86 -72.05 -46.87
CA ALA A 248 -35.92 -73.50 -46.74
C ALA A 248 -37.25 -73.98 -46.14
N LYS A 249 -37.78 -73.26 -45.13
CA LYS A 249 -39.11 -73.56 -44.54
C LYS A 249 -40.24 -73.35 -45.54
N GLU A 250 -40.20 -72.27 -46.33
CA GLU A 250 -41.19 -72.02 -47.38
C GLU A 250 -41.13 -73.07 -48.48
N ALA A 251 -39.93 -73.47 -48.92
CA ALA A 251 -39.74 -74.53 -49.90
C ALA A 251 -40.29 -75.88 -49.39
N ALA A 252 -40.03 -76.23 -48.13
CA ALA A 252 -40.59 -77.42 -47.50
C ALA A 252 -42.12 -77.36 -47.45
N ARG A 253 -42.69 -76.21 -47.05
CA ARG A 253 -44.14 -76.00 -47.02
C ARG A 253 -44.79 -76.15 -48.40
N LEU A 254 -44.17 -75.63 -49.46
CA LEU A 254 -44.68 -75.76 -50.83
C LEU A 254 -44.63 -77.22 -51.31
N LEU A 255 -43.58 -77.96 -50.94
CA LEU A 255 -43.45 -79.38 -51.24
C LEU A 255 -44.50 -80.21 -50.49
N ASP A 256 -44.77 -79.89 -49.23
CA ASP A 256 -45.85 -80.50 -48.45
C ASP A 256 -47.22 -80.20 -49.06
N GLU A 257 -47.51 -78.96 -49.46
CA GLU A 257 -48.76 -78.60 -50.15
C GLU A 257 -48.91 -79.34 -51.48
N ALA A 258 -47.82 -79.55 -52.22
CA ALA A 258 -47.83 -80.35 -53.45
C ALA A 258 -48.08 -81.83 -53.18
N HIS A 259 -47.51 -82.38 -52.10
CA HIS A 259 -47.78 -83.75 -51.66
C HIS A 259 -49.23 -83.91 -51.19
N GLU A 260 -49.76 -82.98 -50.41
CA GLU A 260 -51.15 -82.97 -49.98
C GLU A 260 -52.11 -82.93 -51.18
N LYS A 261 -51.87 -82.05 -52.17
CA LYS A 261 -52.65 -82.02 -53.42
C LYS A 261 -52.58 -83.35 -54.18
N ARG A 262 -51.40 -83.98 -54.23
CA ARG A 262 -51.26 -85.30 -54.87
C ARG A 262 -52.03 -86.37 -54.11
N VAL A 263 -51.93 -86.41 -52.78
CA VAL A 263 -52.67 -87.34 -51.93
C VAL A 263 -54.17 -87.13 -52.11
N ALA A 264 -54.66 -85.89 -52.03
CA ALA A 264 -56.07 -85.56 -52.28
C ALA A 264 -56.55 -86.00 -53.68
N SER A 265 -55.71 -85.85 -54.72
CA SER A 265 -56.05 -86.34 -56.06
C SER A 265 -56.10 -87.87 -56.16
N LEU A 266 -55.21 -88.57 -55.44
CA LEU A 266 -55.22 -90.03 -55.35
C LEU A 266 -56.42 -90.52 -54.55
N GLU A 267 -56.76 -89.85 -53.45
CA GLU A 267 -57.96 -90.11 -52.64
C GLU A 267 -59.24 -89.88 -53.45
N ALA A 268 -59.33 -88.79 -54.22
CA ALA A 268 -60.47 -88.55 -55.11
C ALA A 268 -60.61 -89.65 -56.16
N ARG A 269 -59.51 -90.10 -56.76
CA ARG A 269 -59.54 -91.20 -57.73
C ARG A 269 -59.84 -92.55 -57.08
N LEU A 270 -59.39 -92.78 -55.85
CA LEU A 270 -59.79 -93.93 -55.05
C LEU A 270 -61.29 -93.88 -54.76
N ALA A 271 -61.84 -92.71 -54.42
CA ALA A 271 -63.27 -92.52 -54.21
C ALA A 271 -64.08 -92.80 -55.48
N GLU A 272 -63.63 -92.33 -56.66
CA GLU A 272 -64.25 -92.66 -57.94
C GLU A 272 -64.23 -94.18 -58.23
N PHE A 273 -63.11 -94.86 -57.97
CA PHE A 273 -63.03 -96.31 -58.13
C PHE A 273 -63.93 -97.04 -57.14
N SER A 274 -63.98 -96.61 -55.89
CA SER A 274 -64.89 -97.15 -54.87
C SER A 274 -66.35 -96.93 -55.25
N GLU A 275 -66.71 -95.79 -55.83
CA GLU A 275 -68.06 -95.52 -56.32
C GLU A 275 -68.41 -96.41 -57.51
N ARG A 276 -67.51 -96.56 -58.50
CA ARG A 276 -67.72 -97.46 -59.64
C ARG A 276 -67.84 -98.91 -59.20
N ILE A 277 -66.95 -99.39 -58.31
CA ILE A 277 -67.03 -100.74 -57.74
C ILE A 277 -68.33 -100.90 -56.97
N GLY A 278 -68.74 -99.91 -56.17
CA GLY A 278 -70.03 -99.91 -55.49
C GLY A 278 -71.21 -99.97 -56.46
N ALA A 279 -71.16 -99.26 -57.60
CA ALA A 279 -72.18 -99.32 -58.64
C ALA A 279 -72.21 -100.68 -59.34
N TYR A 280 -71.04 -101.27 -59.65
CA TYR A 280 -70.93 -102.62 -60.19
C TYR A 280 -71.45 -103.67 -59.22
N ASP A 281 -71.18 -103.54 -57.91
CA ASP A 281 -71.69 -104.48 -56.93
C ASP A 281 -73.21 -104.35 -56.74
N ARG A 282 -73.76 -103.12 -56.76
CA ARG A 282 -75.22 -102.90 -56.81
C ARG A 282 -75.85 -103.48 -58.08
N LEU A 283 -75.22 -103.29 -59.24
CA LEU A 283 -75.69 -103.88 -60.51
C LEU A 283 -75.61 -105.40 -60.47
N ARG A 284 -74.54 -105.96 -59.90
CA ARG A 284 -74.39 -107.40 -59.67
C ARG A 284 -75.47 -107.93 -58.72
N GLN A 285 -75.80 -107.20 -57.66
CA GLN A 285 -76.91 -107.56 -56.77
C GLN A 285 -78.26 -107.49 -57.50
N GLN A 286 -78.45 -106.51 -58.38
CA GLN A 286 -79.62 -106.43 -59.26
C GLN A 286 -79.68 -107.64 -60.20
N ASP A 287 -78.57 -108.00 -60.85
CA ASP A 287 -78.48 -109.18 -61.71
C ASP A 287 -78.69 -110.49 -60.94
N LEU A 288 -78.16 -110.61 -59.73
CA LEU A 288 -78.45 -111.75 -58.85
C LEU A 288 -79.94 -111.82 -58.49
N SER A 289 -80.59 -110.67 -58.29
CA SER A 289 -82.04 -110.62 -58.02
C SER A 289 -82.88 -110.97 -59.26
N THR A 290 -82.47 -110.58 -60.47
CA THR A 290 -83.15 -110.98 -61.70
C THR A 290 -82.93 -112.46 -62.00
N VAL A 291 -81.71 -112.97 -61.78
CA VAL A 291 -81.42 -114.41 -61.86
C VAL A 291 -82.24 -115.19 -60.85
N ALA A 292 -82.41 -114.71 -59.62
CA ALA A 292 -83.28 -115.35 -58.64
C ALA A 292 -84.75 -115.42 -59.11
N LYS A 293 -85.28 -114.34 -59.70
CA LYS A 293 -86.62 -114.32 -60.30
C LYS A 293 -86.75 -115.28 -61.49
N LEU A 294 -85.75 -115.34 -62.37
CA LEU A 294 -85.73 -116.27 -63.50
C LEU A 294 -85.61 -117.73 -63.04
N LYS A 295 -84.85 -118.00 -61.96
CA LYS A 295 -84.80 -119.33 -61.34
C LYS A 295 -86.14 -119.75 -60.76
N GLU A 296 -86.87 -118.82 -60.13
CA GLU A 296 -88.22 -119.07 -59.63
C GLU A 296 -89.21 -119.36 -60.79
N GLN A 297 -89.10 -118.62 -61.89
CA GLN A 297 -89.88 -118.88 -63.12
C GLN A 297 -89.51 -120.22 -63.77
N LEU A 298 -88.23 -120.59 -63.83
CA LEU A 298 -87.78 -121.88 -64.34
C LEU A 298 -88.29 -123.04 -63.48
N ASN A 299 -88.22 -122.92 -62.15
CA ASN A 299 -88.77 -123.91 -61.22
C ASN A 299 -90.28 -124.10 -61.37
N SER A 300 -91.03 -123.03 -61.72
CA SER A 300 -92.47 -123.14 -61.98
C SER A 300 -92.81 -123.89 -63.28
N ILE A 301 -91.91 -123.86 -64.28
CA ILE A 301 -92.05 -124.60 -65.54
C ILE A 301 -91.54 -126.05 -65.39
N GLN A 302 -90.70 -126.33 -64.39
CA GLN A 302 -90.07 -127.63 -64.17
C GLN A 302 -90.95 -128.65 -63.43
N TYR A 303 -92.18 -128.29 -63.04
CA TYR A 303 -93.15 -129.22 -62.40
C TYR A 303 -94.07 -129.97 -63.38
N ASP A 304 -94.12 -129.59 -64.66
CA ASP A 304 -94.88 -130.30 -65.69
C ASP A 304 -93.95 -130.88 -66.76
N SER A 305 -93.96 -132.22 -66.88
CA SER A 305 -93.21 -133.08 -67.82
C SER A 305 -91.92 -133.72 -67.27
N LYS A 306 -91.92 -135.06 -67.31
CA LYS A 306 -90.91 -136.04 -66.85
C LYS A 306 -90.98 -137.21 -67.85
N PRO A 307 -90.03 -138.16 -67.94
CA PRO A 307 -88.57 -138.19 -67.72
C PRO A 307 -87.81 -138.56 -69.02
N LEU A 308 -86.46 -138.51 -69.04
CA LEU A 308 -85.63 -139.59 -69.62
C LEU A 308 -84.11 -139.42 -69.33
N SER A 309 -83.60 -140.51 -68.77
CA SER A 309 -82.28 -141.10 -68.55
C SER A 309 -81.03 -140.67 -69.35
N ASN A 310 -79.88 -140.82 -68.63
CA ASN A 310 -78.55 -141.36 -69.03
C ASN A 310 -77.71 -140.58 -70.06
N GLU A 311 -76.38 -140.63 -70.10
CA GLU A 311 -75.21 -140.93 -69.23
C GLU A 311 -73.96 -140.68 -70.14
N GLN A 312 -72.78 -140.46 -69.54
CA GLN A 312 -71.41 -140.48 -70.11
C GLN A 312 -70.90 -139.23 -70.90
N GLU A 313 -69.91 -138.49 -70.38
CA GLU A 313 -68.41 -138.66 -70.40
C GLU A 313 -67.80 -138.19 -71.75
N GLU A 314 -66.85 -137.25 -71.82
CA GLU A 314 -65.39 -137.27 -71.51
C GLU A 314 -64.87 -135.80 -71.38
N GLU A 315 -63.98 -135.36 -70.46
CA GLU A 315 -62.53 -135.57 -70.22
C GLU A 315 -61.60 -134.41 -70.73
N TYR A 316 -60.51 -134.16 -69.99
CA TYR A 316 -59.32 -133.27 -70.17
C TYR A 316 -59.37 -131.83 -69.59
N ASP A 317 -58.39 -131.28 -68.84
CA ASP A 317 -57.04 -131.68 -68.40
C ASP A 317 -56.61 -130.74 -67.21
N VAL A 318 -56.56 -131.23 -65.96
CA VAL A 318 -56.29 -130.41 -64.74
C VAL A 318 -54.79 -130.45 -64.32
N GLU A 319 -53.97 -131.26 -64.98
CA GLU A 319 -52.59 -131.52 -64.52
C GLU A 319 -51.53 -130.53 -65.06
N LYS A 320 -51.82 -129.80 -66.14
CA LYS A 320 -50.90 -128.76 -66.70
C LYS A 320 -50.90 -127.42 -65.94
N ILE A 321 -51.92 -127.12 -65.13
CA ILE A 321 -51.96 -125.87 -64.32
C ILE A 321 -51.18 -126.03 -63.02
N VAL A 322 -51.19 -127.23 -62.44
CA VAL A 322 -50.49 -127.53 -61.19
C VAL A 322 -48.96 -127.46 -61.37
N ASP A 323 -48.44 -127.86 -62.53
CA ASP A 323 -47.01 -127.75 -62.86
C ASP A 323 -46.57 -126.30 -63.17
N LYS A 324 -47.50 -125.44 -63.63
CA LYS A 324 -47.26 -124.01 -63.82
C LYS A 324 -47.33 -123.22 -62.51
N MET A 325 -48.18 -123.64 -61.57
CA MET A 325 -48.18 -123.15 -60.19
C MET A 325 -46.92 -123.58 -59.43
N ARG A 326 -46.37 -124.78 -59.69
CA ARG A 326 -45.14 -125.26 -59.05
C ARG A 326 -43.88 -124.54 -59.56
N SER A 327 -43.82 -124.20 -60.85
CA SER A 327 -42.70 -123.42 -61.43
C SER A 327 -42.72 -121.92 -61.08
N LEU A 328 -43.90 -121.31 -60.91
CA LEU A 328 -44.01 -119.93 -60.40
C LEU A 328 -43.72 -119.83 -58.89
N LYS A 329 -43.99 -120.89 -58.11
CA LYS A 329 -43.62 -120.99 -56.68
C LYS A 329 -42.10 -121.14 -56.48
N ALA A 330 -41.42 -121.88 -57.35
CA ALA A 330 -39.95 -122.00 -57.31
C ALA A 330 -39.24 -120.68 -57.67
N ARG A 331 -39.81 -119.89 -58.60
CA ARG A 331 -39.24 -118.58 -59.01
C ARG A 331 -39.53 -117.43 -58.03
N LEU A 332 -40.46 -117.60 -57.09
CA LEU A 332 -40.76 -116.64 -56.01
C LEU A 332 -39.95 -116.88 -54.73
N LEU A 333 -39.41 -118.09 -54.55
CA LEU A 333 -38.52 -118.46 -53.45
C LEU A 333 -37.04 -118.09 -53.70
N GLU A 334 -36.66 -117.79 -54.95
CA GLU A 334 -35.30 -117.33 -55.32
C GLU A 334 -35.12 -115.79 -55.17
N VAL A 335 -36.21 -115.01 -55.06
CA VAL A 335 -36.17 -113.52 -54.93
C VAL A 335 -36.37 -113.06 -53.46
N GLY A 336 -36.57 -113.99 -52.53
CA GLY A 336 -36.72 -113.73 -51.09
C GLY A 336 -35.41 -113.80 -50.27
N ARG A 337 -34.23 -113.84 -50.91
CA ARG A 337 -32.94 -113.63 -50.24
C ARG A 337 -32.47 -112.20 -50.50
N GLY A 338 -32.94 -111.26 -49.69
CA GLY A 338 -32.50 -109.86 -49.73
C GLY A 338 -33.44 -108.93 -48.97
N THR A 339 -33.12 -108.68 -47.71
CA THR A 339 -33.64 -107.61 -46.81
C THR A 339 -35.10 -107.67 -46.38
N THR A 340 -35.27 -108.26 -45.20
CA THR A 340 -36.41 -108.20 -44.29
C THR A 340 -36.33 -106.93 -43.43
N THR A 341 -37.28 -106.01 -43.54
CA THR A 341 -37.78 -105.23 -42.39
C THR A 341 -39.28 -105.08 -42.54
N VAL A 342 -39.98 -105.94 -41.83
CA VAL A 342 -41.43 -105.93 -41.63
C VAL A 342 -41.74 -104.90 -40.56
N ASN A 343 -42.67 -104.00 -40.88
CA ASN A 343 -43.34 -103.13 -39.92
C ASN A 343 -43.90 -103.95 -38.75
N ASN A 344 -43.92 -103.39 -37.55
CA ASN A 344 -45.18 -103.00 -36.91
C ASN A 344 -44.91 -102.34 -35.57
N LEU A 345 -45.30 -101.06 -35.53
CA LEU A 345 -45.57 -100.30 -34.32
C LEU A 345 -46.83 -100.85 -33.65
N ALA A 346 -46.66 -101.54 -32.54
CA ALA A 346 -47.69 -101.70 -31.52
C ALA A 346 -46.96 -101.78 -30.18
N THR A 347 -47.50 -101.08 -29.18
CA THR A 347 -47.11 -101.07 -27.76
C THR A 347 -45.96 -100.12 -27.38
N LEU A 348 -46.22 -98.83 -27.55
CA LEU A 348 -45.87 -97.80 -26.56
C LEU A 348 -47.16 -97.53 -25.77
N LEU A 349 -47.06 -97.40 -24.43
CA LEU A 349 -48.14 -97.29 -23.41
C LEU A 349 -48.61 -98.67 -22.92
N GLU A 350 -48.58 -99.06 -21.64
CA GLU A 350 -48.71 -98.29 -20.41
C GLU A 350 -48.22 -99.11 -19.20
N LEU A 351 -47.97 -98.42 -18.09
CA LEU A 351 -47.44 -98.86 -16.80
C LEU A 351 -48.15 -100.08 -16.18
N ASP A 352 -47.39 -100.91 -15.45
CA ASP A 352 -47.38 -101.00 -13.97
C ASP A 352 -47.14 -102.43 -13.44
N LEU A 353 -46.30 -102.48 -12.39
CA LEU A 353 -46.11 -103.57 -11.42
C LEU A 353 -45.83 -104.98 -11.94
N VAL A 354 -44.58 -105.43 -11.86
CA VAL A 354 -44.16 -106.62 -11.06
C VAL A 354 -42.65 -106.53 -10.81
N ASN A 355 -42.26 -106.35 -9.55
CA ASN A 355 -41.12 -107.09 -8.98
C ASN A 355 -41.75 -108.32 -8.28
N PRO A 356 -41.14 -109.53 -8.27
CA PRO A 356 -39.78 -109.67 -7.80
C PRO A 356 -38.89 -110.76 -8.44
N SER A 357 -37.59 -110.52 -8.29
CA SER A 357 -36.48 -111.45 -8.00
C SER A 357 -35.96 -112.40 -9.08
N SER A 358 -34.72 -112.15 -9.52
CA SER A 358 -33.59 -113.05 -9.29
C SER A 358 -32.26 -112.41 -9.74
N MET A 359 -31.35 -112.24 -8.78
CA MET A 359 -29.87 -112.13 -8.93
C MET A 359 -29.15 -110.82 -9.27
N ASP A 360 -29.77 -109.77 -9.83
CA ASP A 360 -29.03 -108.51 -10.12
C ASP A 360 -29.19 -107.40 -9.05
N HIS A 361 -30.00 -107.62 -8.02
CA HIS A 361 -30.28 -106.59 -7.01
C HIS A 361 -29.16 -106.43 -5.98
N GLU A 362 -28.40 -107.47 -5.66
CA GLU A 362 -27.40 -107.40 -4.59
C GLU A 362 -26.17 -106.59 -5.02
N ALA A 363 -25.72 -106.72 -6.27
CA ALA A 363 -24.61 -105.94 -6.83
C ALA A 363 -24.98 -104.46 -6.96
N CYS A 364 -26.16 -104.15 -7.49
CA CYS A 364 -26.62 -102.77 -7.66
C CYS A 364 -26.96 -102.10 -6.31
N GLN A 365 -27.44 -102.87 -5.33
CA GLN A 365 -27.67 -102.39 -3.96
C GLN A 365 -26.35 -102.21 -3.19
N SER A 366 -25.32 -103.02 -3.50
CA SER A 366 -23.96 -102.85 -2.98
C SER A 366 -23.28 -101.60 -3.55
N GLU A 367 -23.43 -101.34 -4.87
CA GLU A 367 -22.94 -100.11 -5.51
C GLU A 367 -23.69 -98.87 -5.01
N LEU A 368 -25.01 -98.94 -4.82
CA LEU A 368 -25.79 -97.87 -4.19
C LEU A 368 -25.41 -97.64 -2.73
N GLN A 369 -25.07 -98.70 -1.97
CA GLN A 369 -24.57 -98.58 -0.61
C GLN A 369 -23.14 -98.01 -0.57
N GLN A 370 -22.27 -98.38 -1.52
CA GLN A 370 -20.94 -97.81 -1.67
C GLN A 370 -21.02 -96.32 -2.05
N LEU A 371 -21.85 -95.95 -3.03
CA LEU A 371 -22.07 -94.55 -3.41
C LEU A 371 -22.71 -93.74 -2.28
N LYS A 372 -23.60 -94.34 -1.46
CA LYS A 372 -24.10 -93.71 -0.23
C LYS A 372 -23.02 -93.54 0.83
N GLN A 373 -22.18 -94.55 1.06
CA GLN A 373 -21.06 -94.45 1.99
C GLN A 373 -20.01 -93.45 1.50
N GLU A 374 -19.79 -93.33 0.19
CA GLU A 374 -18.93 -92.31 -0.41
C GLU A 374 -19.54 -90.93 -0.27
N LEU A 375 -20.84 -90.75 -0.54
CA LEU A 375 -21.54 -89.48 -0.31
C LEU A 375 -21.55 -89.08 1.17
N ASP A 376 -21.75 -90.03 2.07
CA ASP A 376 -21.67 -89.80 3.51
C ASP A 376 -20.23 -89.51 3.94
N TRP A 377 -19.23 -90.17 3.33
CA TRP A 377 -17.82 -89.86 3.53
C TRP A 377 -17.45 -88.48 3.00
N TYR A 378 -17.98 -88.06 1.84
CA TYR A 378 -17.80 -86.73 1.29
C TYR A 378 -18.51 -85.68 2.14
N LYS A 379 -19.75 -85.92 2.60
CA LYS A 379 -20.45 -85.06 3.57
C LYS A 379 -19.70 -84.96 4.88
N GLN A 380 -19.13 -86.05 5.38
CA GLN A 380 -18.41 -86.09 6.65
C GLN A 380 -17.00 -85.53 6.50
N LYS A 381 -16.39 -85.59 5.32
CA LYS A 381 -15.16 -84.90 4.95
C LYS A 381 -15.39 -83.41 4.73
N GLU A 382 -16.55 -83.00 4.20
CA GLU A 382 -16.96 -81.61 4.04
C GLU A 382 -17.41 -81.00 5.37
N GLN A 383 -18.04 -81.76 6.27
CA GLN A 383 -18.27 -81.35 7.67
C GLN A 383 -16.99 -81.38 8.52
N ARG A 384 -16.04 -82.30 8.27
CA ARG A 384 -14.71 -82.27 8.91
C ARG A 384 -13.79 -81.21 8.29
N SER A 385 -14.02 -80.80 7.05
CA SER A 385 -13.34 -79.68 6.38
C SER A 385 -13.97 -78.34 6.76
N GLY A 386 -15.27 -78.30 7.03
CA GLY A 386 -15.99 -77.17 7.61
C GLY A 386 -15.87 -77.05 9.14
N ARG A 387 -15.14 -77.97 9.79
CA ARG A 387 -14.86 -77.93 11.25
C ARG A 387 -13.39 -78.16 11.61
N LYS A 388 -12.50 -78.15 10.63
CA LYS A 388 -11.08 -77.86 10.81
C LYS A 388 -10.82 -76.45 10.31
N GLU A 389 -11.45 -75.48 10.97
CA GLU A 389 -10.69 -74.25 11.19
C GLU A 389 -9.39 -74.68 11.86
N VAL A 390 -8.30 -74.42 11.15
CA VAL A 390 -6.98 -74.36 11.73
C VAL A 390 -7.12 -73.46 12.95
N VAL A 391 -7.12 -74.03 14.15
CA VAL A 391 -6.76 -73.29 15.36
C VAL A 391 -5.28 -72.96 15.21
N ARG A 392 -5.00 -71.97 14.35
CA ARG A 392 -4.11 -70.90 14.74
C ARG A 392 -4.79 -70.32 15.97
N SER A 393 -4.05 -70.23 17.07
CA SER A 393 -4.43 -69.36 18.18
C SER A 393 -4.73 -67.98 17.58
N GLY A 394 -6.00 -67.72 17.28
CA GLY A 394 -6.47 -66.38 16.98
C GLY A 394 -6.26 -65.55 18.23
N PRO A 395 -5.95 -64.26 18.09
CA PRO A 395 -5.85 -63.37 19.25
C PRO A 395 -7.14 -63.53 20.06
N THR A 396 -6.99 -63.65 21.38
CA THR A 396 -8.11 -63.87 22.28
C THR A 396 -9.14 -62.75 22.04
N GLU A 397 -10.43 -63.05 22.16
CA GLU A 397 -11.50 -62.08 21.88
C GLU A 397 -11.32 -60.78 22.70
N ASP A 398 -10.66 -60.89 23.85
CA ASP A 398 -10.21 -59.79 24.71
C ASP A 398 -9.11 -58.91 24.08
N GLU A 399 -8.11 -59.49 23.41
CA GLU A 399 -7.09 -58.74 22.65
C GLU A 399 -7.71 -57.99 21.47
N ILE A 400 -8.67 -58.62 20.79
CA ILE A 400 -9.44 -57.98 19.70
C ILE A 400 -10.27 -56.83 20.27
N ASN A 401 -10.89 -56.99 21.43
CA ASN A 401 -11.66 -55.92 22.09
C ASN A 401 -10.76 -54.79 22.60
N GLN A 402 -9.58 -55.09 23.14
CA GLN A 402 -8.57 -54.09 23.51
C GLN A 402 -8.10 -53.28 22.30
N LEU A 403 -7.79 -53.94 21.19
CA LEU A 403 -7.41 -53.26 19.95
C LEU A 403 -8.56 -52.41 19.40
N ARG A 404 -9.83 -52.85 19.51
CA ARG A 404 -10.99 -52.01 19.12
C ARG A 404 -11.11 -50.76 19.99
N VAL A 405 -10.97 -50.89 21.31
CA VAL A 405 -11.00 -49.74 22.23
C VAL A 405 -9.83 -48.79 21.96
N GLN A 406 -8.64 -49.32 21.69
CA GLN A 406 -7.47 -48.53 21.34
C GLN A 406 -7.65 -47.80 20.00
N ILE A 407 -8.23 -48.47 18.98
CA ILE A 407 -8.59 -47.85 17.71
C ILE A 407 -9.66 -46.76 17.92
N GLN A 408 -10.64 -46.99 18.79
CA GLN A 408 -11.66 -45.99 19.10
C GLN A 408 -11.07 -44.77 19.81
N PHE A 409 -10.18 -44.99 20.78
CA PHE A 409 -9.46 -43.93 21.48
C PHE A 409 -8.58 -43.12 20.54
N LEU A 410 -7.77 -43.77 19.70
CA LEU A 410 -6.95 -43.09 18.69
C LEU A 410 -7.80 -42.32 17.67
N ARG A 411 -8.98 -42.84 17.30
CA ARG A 411 -9.94 -42.10 16.45
C ARG A 411 -10.47 -40.85 17.17
N SER A 412 -10.80 -40.95 18.45
CA SER A 412 -11.25 -39.79 19.23
C SER A 412 -10.13 -38.76 19.47
N GLU A 413 -8.88 -39.19 19.67
CA GLU A 413 -7.73 -38.28 19.74
C GLU A 413 -7.47 -37.58 18.39
N LEU A 414 -7.57 -38.31 17.27
CA LEU A 414 -7.47 -37.71 15.94
C LEU A 414 -8.62 -36.73 15.67
N GLU A 415 -9.86 -37.08 16.01
CA GLU A 415 -11.02 -36.21 15.86
C GLU A 415 -10.89 -34.95 16.72
N HIS A 416 -10.38 -35.07 17.96
CA HIS A 416 -10.10 -33.93 18.82
C HIS A 416 -9.01 -33.03 18.26
N GLY A 417 -7.89 -33.60 17.80
CA GLY A 417 -6.81 -32.82 17.16
C GLY A 417 -7.26 -32.14 15.87
N GLU A 418 -8.10 -32.80 15.07
CA GLU A 418 -8.74 -32.19 13.89
C GLU A 418 -9.66 -31.03 14.27
N GLU A 419 -10.41 -31.13 15.37
CA GLU A 419 -11.26 -30.06 15.88
C GLU A 419 -10.41 -28.87 16.38
N GLU A 420 -9.34 -29.11 17.14
CA GLU A 420 -8.42 -28.08 17.62
C GLU A 420 -7.71 -27.34 16.48
N HIS A 421 -7.25 -28.08 15.46
CA HIS A 421 -6.66 -27.48 14.26
C HIS A 421 -7.68 -26.67 13.47
N ARG A 422 -8.93 -27.15 13.39
CA ARG A 422 -10.04 -26.43 12.73
C ARG A 422 -10.41 -25.16 13.47
N GLU A 423 -10.44 -25.19 14.80
CA GLU A 423 -10.65 -24.00 15.63
C GLU A 423 -9.49 -23.02 15.51
N SER A 424 -8.24 -23.51 15.51
CA SER A 424 -7.05 -22.69 15.29
C SER A 424 -7.06 -22.01 13.92
N LEU A 425 -7.46 -22.72 12.87
CA LEU A 425 -7.64 -22.17 11.52
C LEU A 425 -8.72 -21.09 11.48
N LYS A 426 -9.88 -21.34 12.11
CA LYS A 426 -10.95 -20.35 12.24
C LYS A 426 -10.50 -19.12 13.02
N ALA A 427 -9.77 -19.30 14.12
CA ALA A 427 -9.25 -18.19 14.92
C ALA A 427 -8.27 -17.31 14.12
N VAL A 428 -7.36 -17.92 13.35
CA VAL A 428 -6.45 -17.21 12.44
C VAL A 428 -7.21 -16.50 11.32
N GLN A 429 -8.24 -17.15 10.76
CA GLN A 429 -9.08 -16.55 9.74
C GLN A 429 -9.86 -15.34 10.29
N ASP A 430 -10.39 -15.45 11.50
CA ASP A 430 -11.11 -14.37 12.18
C ASP A 430 -10.17 -13.23 12.58
N SER A 431 -8.95 -13.51 13.05
CA SER A 431 -7.97 -12.47 13.35
C SER A 431 -7.53 -11.74 12.08
N TRP A 432 -7.32 -12.47 10.98
CA TRP A 432 -7.02 -11.88 9.67
C TRP A 432 -8.18 -11.01 9.16
N MET A 433 -9.43 -11.46 9.30
CA MET A 433 -10.60 -10.67 8.91
C MET A 433 -10.74 -9.41 9.74
N LYS A 434 -10.53 -9.48 11.07
CA LYS A 434 -10.56 -8.33 11.97
C LYS A 434 -9.47 -7.32 11.62
N GLU A 435 -8.25 -7.78 11.40
CA GLU A 435 -7.12 -6.94 11.03
C GLU A 435 -7.37 -6.27 9.67
N ARG A 436 -7.86 -7.01 8.67
CA ARG A 436 -8.26 -6.46 7.37
C ARG A 436 -9.37 -5.40 7.50
N LEU A 437 -10.34 -5.61 8.39
CA LEU A 437 -11.39 -4.62 8.65
C LEU A 437 -10.81 -3.37 9.31
N SER A 438 -9.92 -3.53 10.30
CA SER A 438 -9.28 -2.40 10.97
C SER A 438 -8.47 -1.53 10.01
N TRP A 439 -7.68 -2.13 9.12
CA TRP A 439 -6.95 -1.39 8.09
C TRP A 439 -7.87 -0.66 7.12
N LYS A 440 -9.01 -1.27 6.77
CA LYS A 440 -10.02 -0.63 5.93
C LYS A 440 -10.65 0.58 6.61
N ASP A 441 -10.93 0.48 7.91
CA ASP A 441 -11.50 1.57 8.71
C ASP A 441 -10.48 2.71 8.93
N GLU A 442 -9.22 2.38 9.20
CA GLU A 442 -8.11 3.35 9.29
C GLU A 442 -7.90 4.08 7.97
N LEU A 443 -7.89 3.36 6.85
CA LEU A 443 -7.80 3.98 5.51
C LEU A 443 -8.98 4.93 5.29
N ALA A 444 -10.21 4.50 5.59
CA ALA A 444 -11.39 5.35 5.48
C ALA A 444 -11.35 6.57 6.43
N GLN A 445 -10.70 6.46 7.59
CA GLN A 445 -10.49 7.57 8.50
C GLN A 445 -9.47 8.58 7.96
N VAL A 446 -8.34 8.10 7.42
CA VAL A 446 -7.32 8.96 6.79
C VAL A 446 -7.90 9.67 5.57
N GLU A 447 -8.67 8.96 4.72
CA GLU A 447 -9.37 9.57 3.60
C GLU A 447 -10.35 10.66 4.03
N ARG A 448 -11.16 10.41 5.08
CA ARG A 448 -12.08 11.41 5.63
C ARG A 448 -11.34 12.62 6.20
N ALA A 449 -10.26 12.40 6.93
CA ALA A 449 -9.43 13.48 7.47
C ALA A 449 -8.82 14.33 6.33
N GLY A 450 -8.33 13.69 5.26
CA GLY A 450 -7.83 14.36 4.07
C GLY A 450 -8.90 15.20 3.38
N ARG A 451 -10.10 14.65 3.16
CA ARG A 451 -11.24 15.38 2.58
C ARG A 451 -11.65 16.59 3.42
N ASN A 452 -11.71 16.43 4.75
CA ASN A 452 -12.04 17.52 5.66
C ASN A 452 -10.99 18.64 5.60
N ARG A 453 -9.69 18.29 5.59
CA ARG A 453 -8.62 19.29 5.47
C ARG A 453 -8.68 20.05 4.14
N LEU A 454 -9.04 19.36 3.06
CA LEU A 454 -9.23 19.96 1.75
C LEU A 454 -10.40 20.96 1.78
N ALA A 455 -11.55 20.55 2.33
CA ALA A 455 -12.72 21.41 2.48
C ALA A 455 -12.43 22.66 3.36
N ASP A 456 -11.66 22.52 4.42
CA ASP A 456 -11.25 23.65 5.27
C ASP A 456 -10.39 24.66 4.50
N LEU A 457 -9.43 24.18 3.69
CA LEU A 457 -8.58 25.03 2.86
C LEU A 457 -9.38 25.72 1.75
N GLU A 458 -10.32 25.01 1.12
CA GLU A 458 -11.24 25.59 0.14
C GLU A 458 -12.10 26.69 0.77
N LEU A 459 -12.64 26.47 1.97
CA LEU A 459 -13.41 27.47 2.70
C LEU A 459 -12.55 28.69 3.09
N GLN A 460 -11.30 28.48 3.49
CA GLN A 460 -10.38 29.59 3.78
C GLN A 460 -10.07 30.42 2.53
N MET A 461 -9.80 29.75 1.40
CA MET A 461 -9.59 30.42 0.11
C MET A 461 -10.83 31.19 -0.34
N GLN A 462 -12.02 30.62 -0.14
CA GLN A 462 -13.29 31.28 -0.46
C GLN A 462 -13.52 32.51 0.42
N LYS A 463 -13.28 32.41 1.73
CA LYS A 463 -13.33 33.56 2.65
C LYS A 463 -12.32 34.64 2.28
N GLN A 464 -11.11 34.27 1.84
CA GLN A 464 -10.13 35.24 1.35
C GLN A 464 -10.61 35.94 0.07
N ARG A 465 -11.17 35.19 -0.88
CA ARG A 465 -11.77 35.77 -2.10
C ARG A 465 -12.91 36.72 -1.78
N GLU A 466 -13.81 36.32 -0.87
CA GLU A 466 -14.92 37.16 -0.41
C GLU A 466 -14.42 38.45 0.25
N ARG A 467 -13.43 38.36 1.16
CA ARG A 467 -12.81 39.55 1.78
C ARG A 467 -12.12 40.47 0.78
N SER A 468 -11.41 39.90 -0.20
CA SER A 468 -10.78 40.69 -1.26
C SER A 468 -11.82 41.36 -2.15
N LEU A 469 -12.92 40.66 -2.44
CA LEU A 469 -14.04 41.21 -3.21
C LEU A 469 -14.74 42.34 -2.45
N THR A 470 -15.02 42.16 -1.15
CA THR A 470 -15.63 43.22 -0.33
C THR A 470 -14.70 44.42 -0.22
N LEU A 471 -13.39 44.23 -0.04
CA LEU A 471 -12.43 45.32 -0.01
C LEU A 471 -12.32 46.05 -1.37
N LEU A 472 -12.40 45.32 -2.49
CA LEU A 472 -12.48 45.93 -3.81
C LEU A 472 -13.77 46.75 -3.97
N GLN A 473 -14.92 46.23 -3.51
CA GLN A 473 -16.19 46.96 -3.53
C GLN A 473 -16.10 48.24 -2.70
N GLU A 474 -15.57 48.19 -1.49
CA GLU A 474 -15.34 49.36 -0.63
C GLU A 474 -14.43 50.39 -1.33
N LYS A 475 -13.35 49.93 -1.99
CA LYS A 475 -12.46 50.82 -2.76
C LYS A 475 -13.14 51.42 -3.98
N ASP A 476 -13.98 50.67 -4.68
CA ASP A 476 -14.76 51.17 -5.80
C ASP A 476 -15.80 52.20 -5.35
N GLU A 477 -16.44 52.00 -4.19
CA GLU A 477 -17.35 52.96 -3.56
C GLU A 477 -16.62 54.23 -3.11
N GLU A 478 -15.43 54.12 -2.51
CA GLU A 478 -14.56 55.25 -2.19
C GLU A 478 -14.15 56.02 -3.45
N LEU A 479 -13.73 55.31 -4.51
CA LEU A 479 -13.38 55.92 -5.79
C LEU A 479 -14.58 56.62 -6.44
N ASN A 480 -15.76 56.03 -6.39
CA ASN A 480 -16.99 56.65 -6.86
C ASN A 480 -17.33 57.89 -6.03
N SER A 481 -17.21 57.83 -4.71
CA SER A 481 -17.40 58.97 -3.81
C SER A 481 -16.41 60.10 -4.09
N LEU A 482 -15.13 59.79 -4.33
CA LEU A 482 -14.11 60.76 -4.70
C LEU A 482 -14.35 61.34 -6.09
N ARG A 483 -14.81 60.53 -7.05
CA ARG A 483 -15.21 61.00 -8.39
C ARG A 483 -16.42 61.91 -8.31
N GLU A 484 -17.43 61.58 -7.51
CA GLU A 484 -18.60 62.43 -7.27
C GLU A 484 -18.18 63.74 -6.58
N TRP A 485 -17.30 63.67 -5.58
CA TRP A 485 -16.76 64.86 -4.92
C TRP A 485 -15.92 65.72 -5.86
N LEU A 486 -15.08 65.11 -6.71
CA LEU A 486 -14.30 65.79 -7.74
C LEU A 486 -15.22 66.39 -8.82
N ASN A 487 -16.28 65.69 -9.23
CA ASN A 487 -17.24 66.18 -10.20
C ASN A 487 -18.07 67.34 -9.62
N MET A 488 -18.40 67.30 -8.33
CA MET A 488 -19.00 68.41 -7.59
C MET A 488 -18.03 69.62 -7.48
N LYS A 489 -16.73 69.37 -7.30
CA LYS A 489 -15.69 70.40 -7.20
C LYS A 489 -15.33 71.02 -8.56
N ASN A 490 -15.33 70.20 -9.63
CA ASN A 490 -15.11 70.61 -11.02
C ASN A 490 -16.34 71.26 -11.66
N ALA A 491 -17.52 71.15 -11.05
CA ALA A 491 -18.68 71.97 -11.40
C ALA A 491 -18.54 73.45 -10.97
N THR A 492 -17.44 73.80 -10.29
CA THR A 492 -17.02 75.19 -10.04
C THR A 492 -15.94 75.59 -11.06
N PRO A 493 -16.18 76.55 -11.97
CA PRO A 493 -15.22 76.85 -13.03
C PRO A 493 -14.11 77.76 -12.51
N MET A 494 -12.91 77.22 -12.34
CA MET A 494 -11.67 78.00 -12.15
C MET A 494 -10.54 77.35 -12.94
N SER A 495 -10.41 77.82 -14.20
CA SER A 495 -9.18 78.29 -14.84
C SER A 495 -7.82 77.66 -14.49
N SER A 496 -7.12 77.28 -15.56
CA SER A 496 -5.66 77.22 -15.73
C SER A 496 -5.00 75.85 -15.59
N ALA A 497 -4.91 75.13 -16.71
CA ALA A 497 -3.92 74.09 -16.94
C ALA A 497 -2.81 74.67 -17.82
N MET A 498 -1.69 75.01 -17.19
CA MET A 498 -0.45 75.39 -17.85
C MET A 498 0.22 74.14 -18.43
N SER A 499 0.55 74.24 -19.71
CA SER A 499 1.42 73.37 -20.49
C SER A 499 2.76 73.07 -19.80
N ILE A 500 3.13 71.78 -19.70
CA ILE A 500 4.52 71.37 -19.48
C ILE A 500 5.02 70.64 -20.73
N SER A 501 6.07 71.26 -21.28
CA SER A 501 6.88 70.88 -22.41
C SER A 501 7.60 69.56 -22.22
N LYS A 502 7.59 68.79 -23.30
CA LYS A 502 8.44 67.64 -23.57
C LYS A 502 9.87 68.14 -23.79
N ASP A 503 10.82 67.70 -22.97
CA ASP A 503 12.24 67.77 -23.33
C ASP A 503 12.90 66.40 -23.16
N THR A 504 13.73 66.12 -24.15
CA THR A 504 14.48 64.90 -24.40
C THR A 504 15.91 65.11 -23.91
N GLY A 505 16.37 64.30 -22.97
CA GLY A 505 17.77 64.32 -22.55
C GLY A 505 18.10 63.12 -21.69
N ALA A 506 18.88 62.21 -22.25
CA ALA A 506 19.50 61.10 -21.55
C ALA A 506 20.67 61.62 -20.70
N ASP A 507 20.73 61.27 -19.42
CA ASP A 507 21.99 60.93 -18.76
C ASP A 507 21.72 60.07 -17.50
N GLY A 508 22.65 59.16 -17.23
CA GLY A 508 22.52 58.10 -16.24
C GLY A 508 22.68 58.54 -14.80
N GLY A 509 21.82 58.01 -13.93
CA GLY A 509 21.92 58.07 -12.48
C GLY A 509 20.66 57.48 -11.88
N GLU A 510 20.78 56.34 -11.18
CA GLU A 510 19.70 55.75 -10.39
C GLU A 510 19.36 56.67 -9.20
N GLU A 511 18.60 57.73 -9.45
CA GLU A 511 17.90 58.48 -8.41
C GLU A 511 16.49 57.91 -8.29
N TRP A 512 16.19 57.42 -7.09
CA TRP A 512 14.86 56.97 -6.71
C TRP A 512 13.85 58.10 -6.95
N PRO A 513 12.66 57.81 -7.52
CA PRO A 513 11.65 58.83 -7.76
C PRO A 513 11.31 59.60 -6.49
N GLU A 514 11.43 60.93 -6.57
CA GLU A 514 11.16 61.92 -5.51
C GLU A 514 9.71 61.86 -4.97
N SER A 515 8.83 61.10 -5.62
CA SER A 515 7.48 60.76 -5.16
C SER A 515 7.44 59.90 -3.89
N LEU A 516 8.53 59.22 -3.52
CA LEU A 516 8.61 58.48 -2.24
C LEU A 516 9.01 59.36 -1.05
N TYR A 517 9.67 60.49 -1.28
CA TYR A 517 10.00 61.46 -0.21
C TYR A 517 8.75 62.15 0.34
N GLN A 518 7.73 62.36 -0.49
CA GLN A 518 6.45 62.94 -0.09
C GLN A 518 5.65 62.02 0.85
N LEU A 519 5.84 60.69 0.76
CA LEU A 519 5.17 59.71 1.63
C LEU A 519 5.82 59.61 3.01
N GLY A 520 7.13 59.86 3.10
CA GLY A 520 7.87 59.88 4.37
C GLY A 520 7.68 61.16 5.20
N SER A 521 7.24 62.26 4.57
CA SER A 521 7.01 63.55 5.24
C SER A 521 5.58 63.74 5.78
N MET A 522 4.66 62.81 5.52
CA MET A 522 3.38 62.78 6.24
C MET A 522 3.64 62.24 7.65
N THR A 523 4.08 63.14 8.52
CA THR A 523 4.07 62.95 9.97
C THR A 523 2.76 62.30 10.39
N LEU A 524 2.91 61.17 11.07
CA LEU A 524 1.88 60.34 11.67
C LEU A 524 0.96 61.20 12.57
N GLY A 525 -0.04 61.82 11.96
CA GLY A 525 -1.10 62.55 12.65
C GLY A 525 -1.97 61.56 13.42
N ALA A 526 -1.96 61.68 14.74
CA ALA A 526 -2.50 60.75 15.72
C ALA A 526 -4.04 60.62 15.76
N SER A 527 -4.75 60.55 14.63
CA SER A 527 -6.22 60.42 14.68
C SER A 527 -6.90 59.46 13.69
N ALA A 528 -6.15 58.72 12.84
CA ALA A 528 -6.75 57.65 12.02
C ALA A 528 -5.81 56.46 11.70
N SER A 529 -4.48 56.67 11.71
CA SER A 529 -3.49 55.63 11.35
C SER A 529 -2.94 54.81 12.55
N GLY A 530 -3.08 55.32 13.79
CA GLY A 530 -2.59 54.65 14.99
C GLY A 530 -3.24 53.28 15.25
N GLY A 531 -4.52 53.11 14.89
CA GLY A 531 -5.22 51.83 14.95
C GLY A 531 -4.71 50.81 13.94
N GLN A 532 -4.21 51.27 12.78
CA GLN A 532 -3.68 50.41 11.72
C GLN A 532 -2.28 49.87 12.07
N ILE A 533 -1.46 50.69 12.73
CA ILE A 533 -0.17 50.26 13.27
C ILE A 533 -0.37 49.32 14.46
N LEU A 534 -1.33 49.61 15.35
CA LEU A 534 -1.66 48.69 16.46
C LEU A 534 -2.18 47.34 15.95
N HIS A 535 -3.06 47.35 14.94
CA HIS A 535 -3.58 46.14 14.31
C HIS A 535 -2.49 45.34 13.62
N TYR A 536 -1.56 46.00 12.92
CA TYR A 536 -0.41 45.33 12.31
C TYR A 536 0.52 44.69 13.35
N VAL A 537 0.79 45.39 14.45
CA VAL A 537 1.57 44.84 15.57
C VAL A 537 0.84 43.67 16.23
N GLU A 538 -0.47 43.75 16.39
CA GLU A 538 -1.30 42.65 16.91
C GLU A 538 -1.34 41.45 15.96
N GLU A 539 -1.43 41.68 14.64
CA GLU A 539 -1.33 40.63 13.62
C GLU A 539 0.04 39.97 13.60
N LEU A 540 1.12 40.74 13.75
CA LEU A 540 2.47 40.20 13.90
C LEU A 540 2.59 39.35 15.17
N ALA A 541 2.04 39.80 16.29
CA ALA A 541 2.03 39.02 17.53
C ALA A 541 1.23 37.72 17.39
N ARG A 542 0.08 37.74 16.70
CA ARG A 542 -0.70 36.51 16.40
C ARG A 542 0.09 35.55 15.50
N LYS A 543 0.75 36.07 14.46
CA LYS A 543 1.63 35.26 13.60
C LYS A 543 2.82 34.70 14.37
N GLU A 544 3.41 35.46 15.29
CA GLU A 544 4.51 34.99 16.13
C GLU A 544 4.06 33.84 17.03
N VAL A 545 2.87 33.94 17.64
CA VAL A 545 2.28 32.85 18.45
C VAL A 545 1.96 31.64 17.59
N GLU A 546 1.42 31.82 16.38
CA GLU A 546 1.17 30.73 15.43
C GLU A 546 2.48 30.05 15.00
N ILE A 547 3.51 30.82 14.66
CA ILE A 547 4.85 30.32 14.32
C ILE A 547 5.45 29.56 15.51
N GLN A 548 5.32 30.07 16.73
CA GLN A 548 5.76 29.35 17.93
C GLN A 548 4.97 28.05 18.15
N GLY A 549 3.66 28.05 17.91
CA GLY A 549 2.81 26.85 17.95
C GLY A 549 3.23 25.82 16.92
N LEU A 550 3.47 26.25 15.68
CA LEU A 550 3.95 25.41 14.58
C LEU A 550 5.36 24.86 14.88
N ARG A 551 6.27 25.68 15.44
CA ARG A 551 7.59 25.23 15.89
C ARG A 551 7.51 24.18 17.01
N LYS A 552 6.61 24.36 17.97
CA LYS A 552 6.37 23.36 19.04
C LYS A 552 5.81 22.06 18.48
N SER A 553 4.81 22.14 17.60
CA SER A 553 4.23 20.98 16.92
C SER A 553 5.28 20.25 16.07
N ARG A 554 6.08 20.99 15.29
CA ARG A 554 7.23 20.44 14.55
C ARG A 554 8.19 19.72 15.47
N ASN A 555 8.61 20.33 16.57
CA ASN A 555 9.53 19.68 17.51
C ASN A 555 8.93 18.41 18.14
N GLN A 556 7.63 18.39 18.42
CA GLN A 556 6.92 17.20 18.90
C GLN A 556 6.92 16.09 17.84
N LEU A 557 6.57 16.42 16.59
CA LEU A 557 6.61 15.46 15.48
C LEU A 557 8.02 14.96 15.17
N GLU A 558 9.03 15.82 15.26
CA GLU A 558 10.42 15.40 15.14
C GLU A 558 10.83 14.45 16.29
N SER A 559 10.35 14.69 17.51
CA SER A 559 10.58 13.77 18.63
C SER A 559 9.94 12.40 18.38
N THR A 560 8.67 12.37 17.96
CA THR A 560 7.98 11.10 17.68
C THR A 560 8.61 10.34 16.52
N VAL A 561 9.13 11.05 15.51
CA VAL A 561 9.91 10.42 14.43
C VAL A 561 11.20 9.81 14.96
N ARG A 562 11.96 10.50 15.82
CA ARG A 562 13.17 9.93 16.45
C ARG A 562 12.82 8.72 17.31
N ASP A 563 11.76 8.77 18.10
CA ASP A 563 11.31 7.65 18.93
C ASP A 563 10.88 6.44 18.07
N MET A 564 10.14 6.68 16.98
CA MET A 564 9.74 5.66 16.03
C MET A 564 10.94 5.04 15.31
N GLN A 565 11.93 5.84 14.92
CA GLN A 565 13.18 5.35 14.34
C GLN A 565 13.96 4.46 15.33
N MET A 566 14.07 4.87 16.60
CA MET A 566 14.69 4.06 17.63
C MET A 566 13.95 2.74 17.84
N CYS A 567 12.61 2.77 17.94
CA CYS A 567 11.79 1.57 18.02
C CYS A 567 12.00 0.65 16.81
N ALA A 568 12.03 1.18 15.59
CA ALA A 568 12.28 0.40 14.38
C ALA A 568 13.64 -0.29 14.42
N VAL A 569 14.72 0.43 14.75
CA VAL A 569 16.07 -0.15 14.88
C VAL A 569 16.11 -1.25 15.94
N THR A 570 15.47 -1.04 17.10
CA THR A 570 15.42 -2.09 18.14
C THR A 570 14.63 -3.32 17.69
N MET A 571 13.57 -3.14 16.90
CA MET A 571 12.77 -4.23 16.37
C MET A 571 13.55 -4.99 15.29
N GLU A 572 14.23 -4.29 14.39
CA GLU A 572 15.13 -4.90 13.41
C GLU A 572 16.22 -5.73 14.08
N HIS A 573 16.82 -5.22 15.17
CA HIS A 573 17.83 -5.97 15.93
C HIS A 573 17.25 -7.26 16.52
N LYS A 574 16.08 -7.19 17.17
CA LYS A 574 15.39 -8.37 17.71
C LYS A 574 15.03 -9.38 16.61
N MET A 575 14.56 -8.91 15.46
CA MET A 575 14.23 -9.77 14.32
C MET A 575 15.49 -10.43 13.74
N ALA A 576 16.62 -9.71 13.69
CA ALA A 576 17.90 -10.26 13.27
C ALA A 576 18.39 -11.35 14.24
N GLU A 577 18.25 -11.14 15.55
CA GLU A 577 18.57 -12.16 16.57
C GLU A 577 17.68 -13.39 16.44
N GLN A 578 16.36 -13.22 16.27
CA GLN A 578 15.43 -14.33 16.04
C GLN A 578 15.77 -15.09 14.76
N LYS A 579 16.07 -14.39 13.67
CA LYS A 579 16.51 -15.00 12.42
C LYS A 579 17.81 -15.79 12.61
N GLN A 580 18.76 -15.25 13.37
CA GLN A 580 19.99 -15.97 13.69
C GLN A 580 19.70 -17.23 14.51
N HIS A 581 18.88 -17.15 15.55
CA HIS A 581 18.49 -18.29 16.37
C HIS A 581 17.79 -19.38 15.54
N LEU A 582 16.83 -18.99 14.69
CA LEU A 582 16.15 -19.93 13.78
C LEU A 582 17.11 -20.56 12.77
N ASN A 583 18.05 -19.78 12.21
CA ASN A 583 19.09 -20.32 11.33
C ASN A 583 20.02 -21.29 12.07
N GLU A 584 20.33 -21.03 13.34
CA GLU A 584 21.14 -21.93 14.18
C GLU A 584 20.40 -23.25 14.46
N GLU A 585 19.09 -23.18 14.76
CA GLU A 585 18.24 -24.37 14.95
C GLU A 585 18.00 -25.13 13.64
N LEU A 586 17.81 -24.45 12.51
CA LEU A 586 17.75 -25.08 11.19
C LEU A 586 19.06 -25.77 10.87
N ALA A 587 20.21 -25.10 11.05
CA ALA A 587 21.52 -25.72 10.86
C ALA A 587 21.73 -26.90 11.83
N ARG A 588 21.16 -26.86 13.03
CA ARG A 588 21.19 -27.99 13.97
C ARG A 588 20.33 -29.16 13.47
N LEU A 589 19.13 -28.89 12.96
CA LEU A 589 18.23 -29.90 12.41
C LEU A 589 18.78 -30.52 11.13
N GLU A 590 19.34 -29.73 10.21
CA GLU A 590 20.04 -30.23 9.02
C GLU A 590 21.19 -31.17 9.39
N ARG A 591 22.01 -30.79 10.38
CA ARG A 591 23.06 -31.68 10.90
C ARG A 591 22.51 -32.98 11.48
N ASN A 592 21.33 -32.95 12.11
CA ASN A 592 20.71 -34.15 12.67
C ASN A 592 20.05 -35.02 11.60
N GLN A 593 19.43 -34.42 10.59
CA GLN A 593 18.82 -35.12 9.45
C GLN A 593 19.88 -35.84 8.62
N ASN A 594 21.04 -35.21 8.41
CA ASN A 594 22.16 -35.82 7.68
C ASN A 594 22.88 -36.94 8.45
N ARG A 595 22.50 -37.25 9.71
CA ARG A 595 23.05 -38.39 10.49
C ARG A 595 22.34 -39.72 10.23
N GLU A 596 21.16 -39.72 9.62
CA GLU A 596 20.36 -40.94 9.47
C GLU A 596 20.82 -41.79 8.28
N GLY A 597 21.31 -43.00 8.56
CA GLY A 597 21.36 -44.10 7.59
C GLY A 597 22.75 -44.62 7.22
N ALA A 598 23.53 -43.86 6.44
CA ALA A 598 24.72 -44.41 5.75
C ALA A 598 26.07 -44.07 6.41
N ASN A 599 26.12 -43.04 7.26
CA ASN A 599 27.38 -42.49 7.77
C ASN A 599 27.95 -43.23 9.01
N LEU A 600 27.18 -44.11 9.66
CA LEU A 600 27.58 -44.74 10.93
C LEU A 600 28.63 -45.85 10.77
N GLU A 601 28.55 -46.66 9.70
CA GLU A 601 29.54 -47.71 9.45
C GLU A 601 30.89 -47.13 9.03
N TYR A 602 30.88 -46.13 8.14
CA TYR A 602 32.07 -45.37 7.78
C TYR A 602 32.68 -44.68 9.00
N LEU A 603 31.86 -43.98 9.80
CA LEU A 603 32.32 -43.33 11.02
C LEU A 603 32.89 -44.33 12.03
N LYS A 604 32.28 -45.51 12.18
CA LYS A 604 32.80 -46.60 13.02
C LYS A 604 34.18 -47.04 12.56
N ASN A 605 34.40 -47.22 11.26
CA ASN A 605 35.69 -47.63 10.70
C ASN A 605 36.75 -46.53 10.88
N VAL A 606 36.41 -45.27 10.60
CA VAL A 606 37.32 -44.13 10.80
C VAL A 606 37.65 -43.92 12.28
N LEU A 607 36.69 -44.06 13.20
CA LEU A 607 36.94 -43.98 14.64
C LEU A 607 37.80 -45.14 15.15
N LEU A 608 37.52 -46.35 14.67
CA LEU A 608 38.33 -47.52 15.01
C LEU A 608 39.77 -47.33 14.54
N GLU A 609 39.97 -46.87 13.31
CA GLU A 609 41.30 -46.61 12.75
C GLU A 609 42.01 -45.44 13.44
N PHE A 610 41.24 -44.42 13.88
CA PHE A 610 41.73 -43.30 14.69
C PHE A 610 42.25 -43.75 16.06
N PHE A 611 41.59 -44.71 16.72
CA PHE A 611 42.06 -45.25 17.99
C PHE A 611 43.24 -46.23 17.83
N LEU A 612 43.33 -46.94 16.70
CA LEU A 612 44.40 -47.91 16.46
C LEU A 612 45.71 -47.28 15.97
N ARG A 613 45.66 -46.12 15.29
CA ARG A 613 46.85 -45.43 14.78
C ARG A 613 47.28 -44.30 15.71
N SER A 614 48.57 -44.24 16.04
CA SER A 614 49.15 -43.23 16.95
C SER A 614 49.90 -42.08 16.25
N ASP A 615 49.87 -42.02 14.92
CA ASP A 615 50.57 -40.98 14.16
C ASP A 615 49.76 -39.67 14.08
N PRO A 616 50.28 -38.51 14.56
CA PRO A 616 49.54 -37.25 14.63
C PRO A 616 49.01 -36.73 13.29
N SER A 617 49.71 -37.01 12.18
CA SER A 617 49.29 -36.55 10.85
C SER A 617 48.10 -37.36 10.33
N SER A 618 48.14 -38.69 10.47
CA SER A 618 47.00 -39.56 10.14
C SER A 618 45.79 -39.28 11.02
N GLN A 619 45.99 -39.03 12.32
CA GLN A 619 44.93 -38.65 13.25
C GLN A 619 44.28 -37.32 12.88
N ALA A 620 45.04 -36.31 12.44
CA ALA A 620 44.48 -35.04 11.97
C ALA A 620 43.61 -35.22 10.72
N HIS A 621 44.03 -36.08 9.79
CA HIS A 621 43.26 -36.38 8.58
C HIS A 621 41.97 -37.16 8.89
N MET A 622 42.06 -38.20 9.73
CA MET A 622 40.88 -38.95 10.22
C MET A 622 39.94 -38.07 11.05
N PHE A 623 40.47 -37.14 11.85
CA PHE A 623 39.66 -36.14 12.56
C PHE A 623 38.89 -35.23 11.60
N ASN A 624 39.50 -34.78 10.50
CA ASN A 624 38.76 -34.00 9.50
C ASN A 624 37.64 -34.83 8.83
N ALA A 625 37.85 -36.13 8.60
CA ALA A 625 36.81 -37.04 8.13
C ALA A 625 35.68 -37.23 9.15
N ILE A 626 36.02 -37.40 10.44
CA ILE A 626 35.05 -37.45 11.55
C ILE A 626 34.26 -36.14 11.67
N ALA A 627 34.94 -34.99 11.59
CA ALA A 627 34.33 -33.68 11.64
C ALA A 627 33.40 -33.42 10.45
N ALA A 628 33.73 -33.95 9.26
CA ALA A 628 32.88 -33.88 8.08
C ALA A 628 31.64 -34.78 8.22
N CYS A 629 31.80 -36.03 8.65
CA CYS A 629 30.67 -36.96 8.85
C CYS A 629 29.73 -36.51 9.97
N LEU A 630 30.27 -35.94 11.04
CA LEU A 630 29.49 -35.42 12.17
C LEU A 630 29.14 -33.92 12.03
N HIS A 631 29.48 -33.29 10.90
CA HIS A 631 29.19 -31.89 10.57
C HIS A 631 29.53 -30.91 11.71
N PHE A 632 30.76 -31.00 12.25
CA PHE A 632 31.19 -30.13 13.34
C PHE A 632 31.15 -28.66 12.95
N SER A 633 30.72 -27.82 13.89
CA SER A 633 30.78 -26.37 13.74
C SER A 633 32.24 -25.91 13.60
N PRO A 634 32.52 -24.84 12.82
CA PRO A 634 33.84 -24.24 12.76
C PRO A 634 34.45 -23.93 14.14
N ARG A 635 33.59 -23.57 15.12
CA ARG A 635 34.01 -23.32 16.52
C ARG A 635 34.47 -24.59 17.24
N GLU A 636 33.85 -25.73 16.96
CA GLU A 636 34.17 -27.03 17.57
C GLU A 636 35.47 -27.60 16.99
N ILE A 637 35.64 -27.51 15.67
CA ILE A 637 36.88 -27.89 14.98
C ILE A 637 38.06 -27.06 15.53
N GLN A 638 37.86 -25.75 15.72
CA GLN A 638 38.87 -24.90 16.34
C GLN A 638 39.17 -25.32 17.78
N ARG A 639 38.16 -25.63 18.60
CA ARG A 639 38.36 -26.06 20.00
C ARG A 639 39.22 -27.33 20.09
N VAL A 640 38.97 -28.32 19.24
CA VAL A 640 39.76 -29.57 19.21
C VAL A 640 41.20 -29.32 18.73
N ARG A 641 41.38 -28.49 17.69
CA ARG A 641 42.72 -28.11 17.21
C ARG A 641 43.54 -27.30 18.22
N HIS A 642 42.89 -26.62 19.17
CA HIS A 642 43.57 -25.94 20.28
C HIS A 642 44.05 -26.94 21.35
N GLN A 643 43.30 -28.02 21.61
CA GLN A 643 43.67 -29.05 22.59
C GLN A 643 44.74 -30.01 22.06
N HIS A 644 44.81 -30.24 20.74
CA HIS A 644 45.79 -31.12 20.11
C HIS A 644 46.69 -30.35 19.12
N PRO A 645 47.67 -29.56 19.60
CA PRO A 645 48.50 -28.70 18.77
C PRO A 645 49.40 -29.48 17.79
N LYS A 646 49.67 -30.76 18.05
CA LYS A 646 50.45 -31.67 17.18
C LYS A 646 49.71 -32.03 15.87
N TRP A 647 48.41 -31.76 15.79
CA TRP A 647 47.59 -31.97 14.59
C TRP A 647 47.55 -30.73 13.67
N LYS A 648 48.31 -29.69 13.99
CA LYS A 648 48.53 -28.55 13.10
C LYS A 648 49.66 -28.89 12.14
N LEU A 649 49.34 -29.21 10.88
CA LEU A 649 50.33 -29.26 9.81
C LEU A 649 50.00 -28.24 8.70
N ASN A 650 51.06 -27.50 8.39
CA ASN A 650 51.29 -26.41 7.44
C ASN A 650 50.44 -26.36 6.17
N PRO A 651 50.14 -25.15 5.65
CA PRO A 651 49.68 -24.98 4.29
C PRO A 651 50.84 -25.30 3.32
N VAL A 652 50.57 -26.26 2.44
CA VAL A 652 51.11 -26.45 1.07
C VAL A 652 52.44 -25.76 0.78
N ALA A 653 53.51 -26.56 0.76
CA ALA A 653 54.75 -26.21 0.06
C ALA A 653 54.46 -26.09 -1.46
N SER A 654 54.69 -24.91 -2.02
CA SER A 654 54.74 -24.66 -3.46
C SER A 654 55.95 -25.39 -4.08
N PRO A 655 55.86 -25.91 -5.33
CA PRO A 655 57.00 -26.54 -5.98
C PRO A 655 58.03 -25.47 -6.41
N PRO A 656 59.32 -25.83 -6.53
CA PRO A 656 60.38 -24.87 -6.86
C PRO A 656 60.33 -24.48 -8.34
N PRO A 657 60.81 -23.27 -8.71
CA PRO A 657 60.91 -22.86 -10.10
C PRO A 657 62.06 -23.62 -10.76
N HIS A 658 61.76 -24.34 -11.85
CA HIS A 658 62.78 -24.83 -12.76
C HIS A 658 63.09 -23.76 -13.80
N SER A 659 64.33 -23.27 -13.73
CA SER A 659 65.13 -22.51 -14.71
C SER A 659 64.71 -21.08 -15.04
#